data_AF-A0A2N2GG59-F1
#
_entry.id   AF-A0A2N2GG59-F1
#
_cell.length_a   1.000
_cell.length_b   1.000
_cell.length_c   1.000
_cell.angle_alpha   90.00
_cell.angle_beta   90.00
_cell.angle_gamma   90.00
#
_symmetry.space_group_name_H-M   'P 1'
#
loop_
_entity.id
_entity.type
_entity.pdbx_description
1 polymer ?
#
loop_
_entity_poly.entity_id
_entity_poly.type
_entity_poly.pdbx_seq_one_letter_code
_entity_poly.pdbx_strand_id
1 'polypeptide(L)'
;MQAKDKAASALLAAFPTPEAWTAFSQNSDNALIMDTFVNYAARSGLIEAPDVPSLEDFVIRQMIHRHAFKLPKHMDFEELLDKKDDLLKLNISLRAMTERINKLLAEKQIALPKVTNSMLTRLRKEPVDTAYKQNVLRSLAFWLGHERPEIAADWHFETLLAVCREGRQTENYREGARIGFALYSRGDVIDHEILGWLKKTVKTYIDQSISQFSYGRWGKVRAHDITTLYVDFPKETSEGDLVAYQQCLRSAVSLAHQMAIRWALSAYSTKNRFLSIAVVVGEYASIDNHLLPLLNAKLPDDPVIRLSDVARQCVLVNDIRVVLCAAPTETTLFNGESLSIWWIEAFWSTLYFDFVSDLLDDPILQNNPATVKKLNLLLWRLPDESAPHEKRDEPNAVTTFFKFPHNSLLGLEIAKTLYYRRRFAEAIEILRVVLSINPADLIARTLRMVLLRNIALSAPAYEAAAGLFRQAKKEARFIEANCACESEDFYCEYAVVYMAQAMNALRHARADRSISADKERLSDLKHLVYECLDAAEDLFENAIAVSPSGIRSSYLLNSVRMLAAVLKNDEQIFVNPRKPIAGPSRIGRETAVNVHWQIGFRRSDLPEDALNDVTEKLMIAKLKIHDDAISLQSYRPTIYFCNAVSLWDFLPVRTTTAMKTARHNIQLAREIAEKAGQDDVCIYSFTRTYGEMISADEFIGHMNNCLRVMDSVMESEAGDRKGRAGASDKIAWTNLMTLNF
;
A
#
# COMPACT_ATOMS: atom_id res chain seq x y z
N MET A 1 29.12 -39.35 19.51
CA MET A 1 30.00 -38.30 18.95
C MET A 1 31.20 -38.12 19.86
N GLN A 2 32.41 -38.04 19.32
CA GLN A 2 33.62 -37.85 20.13
C GLN A 2 33.66 -36.40 20.68
N ALA A 3 34.36 -36.17 21.79
CA ALA A 3 34.45 -34.84 22.40
C ALA A 3 35.01 -33.77 21.44
N LYS A 4 35.93 -34.19 20.55
CA LYS A 4 36.52 -33.37 19.50
C LYS A 4 35.49 -32.92 18.45
N ASP A 5 34.58 -33.81 18.05
CA ASP A 5 33.51 -33.50 17.09
C ASP A 5 32.53 -32.45 17.65
N LYS A 6 32.20 -32.55 18.95
CA LYS A 6 31.34 -31.56 19.63
C LYS A 6 32.02 -30.19 19.69
N ALA A 7 33.33 -30.17 19.92
CA ALA A 7 34.08 -28.93 19.96
C ALA A 7 34.16 -28.26 18.58
N ALA A 8 34.40 -29.04 17.52
CA ALA A 8 34.38 -28.55 16.15
C ALA A 8 33.01 -27.98 15.77
N SER A 9 31.94 -28.73 16.06
CA SER A 9 30.56 -28.29 15.80
C SER A 9 30.18 -27.01 16.55
N ALA A 10 30.57 -26.87 17.82
CA ALA A 10 30.32 -25.67 18.61
C ALA A 10 31.00 -24.42 18.02
N LEU A 11 32.25 -24.54 17.58
CA LEU A 11 32.98 -23.45 16.93
C LEU A 11 32.36 -23.07 15.58
N LEU A 12 32.06 -24.07 14.75
CA LEU A 12 31.49 -23.84 13.41
C LEU A 12 30.02 -23.37 13.44
N ALA A 13 29.32 -23.57 14.56
CA ALA A 13 28.00 -22.98 14.78
C ALA A 13 28.11 -21.49 15.15
N ALA A 14 29.10 -21.10 15.96
CA ALA A 14 29.36 -19.70 16.31
C ALA A 14 29.99 -18.89 15.16
N PHE A 15 30.82 -19.54 14.35
CA PHE A 15 31.51 -18.96 13.20
C PHE A 15 31.26 -19.84 11.96
N PRO A 16 30.10 -19.67 11.30
CA PRO A 16 29.68 -20.52 10.19
C PRO A 16 30.27 -20.15 8.83
N THR A 17 30.85 -18.94 8.70
CA THR A 17 31.51 -18.44 7.48
C THR A 17 32.82 -17.70 7.82
N PRO A 18 33.77 -17.56 6.87
CA PRO A 18 34.96 -16.74 7.05
C PRO A 18 34.60 -15.26 7.28
N GLU A 19 33.52 -14.77 6.68
CA GLU A 19 33.02 -13.41 6.88
C GLU A 19 32.53 -13.21 8.31
N ALA A 20 31.82 -14.18 8.89
CA ALA A 20 31.36 -14.12 10.28
C ALA A 20 32.53 -14.15 11.29
N TRP A 21 33.61 -14.87 10.98
CA TRP A 21 34.85 -14.85 11.77
C TRP A 21 35.57 -13.51 11.63
N THR A 22 35.76 -13.03 10.41
CA THR A 22 36.46 -11.77 10.10
C THR A 22 35.75 -10.58 10.75
N ALA A 23 34.42 -10.49 10.61
CA ALA A 23 33.63 -9.44 11.24
C ALA A 23 33.69 -9.49 12.78
N PHE A 24 33.85 -10.68 13.35
CA PHE A 24 34.00 -10.86 14.80
C PHE A 24 35.40 -10.46 15.30
N SER A 25 36.46 -10.89 14.60
CA SER A 25 37.86 -10.67 15.00
C SER A 25 38.32 -9.22 14.79
N GLN A 26 37.75 -8.51 13.82
CA GLN A 26 38.04 -7.10 13.57
C GLN A 26 37.43 -6.14 14.61
N ASN A 27 36.48 -6.60 15.43
CA ASN A 27 35.89 -5.78 16.47
C ASN A 27 36.74 -5.84 17.75
N SER A 28 37.35 -4.71 18.13
CA SER A 28 38.23 -4.60 19.31
C SER A 28 37.56 -5.01 20.62
N ASP A 29 36.24 -4.87 20.75
CA ASP A 29 35.49 -5.25 21.95
C ASP A 29 35.46 -6.77 22.16
N ASN A 30 35.78 -7.56 21.12
CA ASN A 30 35.77 -9.01 21.16
C ASN A 30 37.15 -9.63 21.45
N ALA A 31 38.22 -8.84 21.59
CA ALA A 31 39.58 -9.35 21.72
C ALA A 31 39.73 -10.42 22.82
N LEU A 32 39.18 -10.15 24.02
CA LEU A 32 39.19 -11.09 25.13
C LEU A 32 38.37 -12.36 24.86
N ILE A 33 37.30 -12.26 24.08
CA ILE A 33 36.44 -13.40 23.72
C ILE A 33 37.15 -14.27 22.69
N MET A 34 37.80 -13.64 21.71
CA MET A 34 38.60 -14.31 20.67
C MET A 34 39.69 -15.19 21.30
N ASP A 35 40.43 -14.67 22.27
CA ASP A 35 41.45 -15.43 23.01
C ASP A 35 40.87 -16.69 23.66
N THR A 36 39.64 -16.62 24.19
CA THR A 36 39.00 -17.80 24.77
C THR A 36 38.61 -18.86 23.73
N PHE A 37 38.24 -18.45 22.51
CA PHE A 37 37.95 -19.39 21.42
C PHE A 37 39.20 -20.07 20.89
N VAL A 38 40.30 -19.34 20.75
CA VAL A 38 41.62 -19.89 20.37
C VAL A 38 42.08 -20.92 21.40
N ASN A 39 42.03 -20.56 22.69
CA ASN A 39 42.39 -21.46 23.78
C ASN A 39 41.45 -22.68 23.87
N TYR A 40 40.17 -22.51 23.56
CA TYR A 40 39.22 -23.63 23.50
C TYR A 40 39.53 -24.59 22.34
N ALA A 41 39.85 -24.07 21.16
CA ALA A 41 40.22 -24.88 20.00
C ALA A 41 41.51 -25.69 20.25
N ALA A 42 42.53 -25.07 20.85
CA ALA A 42 43.78 -25.74 21.20
C ALA A 42 43.58 -26.84 22.25
N ARG A 43 42.86 -26.54 23.36
CA ARG A 43 42.55 -27.54 24.41
C ARG A 43 41.69 -28.69 23.92
N SER A 44 40.87 -28.46 22.89
CA SER A 44 40.04 -29.48 22.27
C SER A 44 40.77 -30.28 21.19
N GLY A 45 42.05 -29.98 20.92
CA GLY A 45 42.88 -30.65 19.92
C GLY A 45 42.41 -30.39 18.49
N LEU A 46 41.78 -29.25 18.23
CA LEU A 46 41.33 -28.82 16.89
C LEU A 46 42.41 -28.06 16.12
N ILE A 47 43.28 -27.35 16.85
CA ILE A 47 44.44 -26.65 16.33
C ILE A 47 45.68 -27.03 17.14
N GLU A 48 46.85 -27.05 16.51
CA GLU A 48 48.12 -27.44 17.16
C GLU A 48 48.76 -26.27 17.92
N ALA A 49 48.68 -25.05 17.36
CA ALA A 49 49.19 -23.84 17.97
C ALA A 49 48.04 -22.94 18.46
N PRO A 50 48.08 -22.41 19.69
CA PRO A 50 47.03 -21.58 20.27
C PRO A 50 47.14 -20.12 19.78
N ASP A 51 47.04 -19.92 18.46
CA ASP A 51 47.08 -18.61 17.82
C ASP A 51 45.88 -18.40 16.88
N VAL A 52 45.59 -17.12 16.60
CA VAL A 52 44.47 -16.68 15.76
C VAL A 52 44.55 -17.22 14.33
N PRO A 53 45.70 -17.13 13.62
CA PRO A 53 45.86 -17.73 12.29
C PRO A 53 45.53 -19.23 12.23
N SER A 54 45.95 -20.01 13.23
CA SER A 54 45.66 -21.44 13.31
C SER A 54 44.16 -21.73 13.44
N LEU A 55 43.42 -20.92 14.20
CA LEU A 55 41.96 -21.05 14.31
C LEU A 55 41.25 -20.60 13.02
N GLU A 56 41.72 -19.54 12.38
CA GLU A 56 41.19 -19.05 11.11
C GLU A 56 41.33 -20.10 9.99
N ASP A 57 42.49 -20.72 9.86
CA ASP A 57 42.74 -21.80 8.89
C ASP A 57 41.84 -23.03 9.17
N PHE A 58 41.61 -23.36 10.44
CA PHE A 58 40.66 -24.41 10.82
C PHE A 58 39.22 -24.09 10.37
N VAL A 59 38.75 -22.86 10.63
CA VAL A 59 37.41 -22.37 10.25
C VAL A 59 37.25 -22.44 8.73
N ILE A 60 38.22 -21.95 7.96
CA ILE A 60 38.19 -21.94 6.48
C ILE A 60 38.16 -23.37 5.90
N ARG A 61 39.01 -24.29 6.37
CA ARG A 61 39.10 -25.65 5.81
C ARG A 61 37.85 -26.49 6.02
N GLN A 62 37.17 -26.34 7.16
CA GLN A 62 35.96 -27.12 7.48
C GLN A 62 34.71 -26.62 6.74
N MET A 63 34.72 -25.38 6.22
CA MET A 63 33.55 -24.75 5.59
C MET A 63 33.30 -25.19 4.14
N ILE A 64 34.34 -25.63 3.43
CA ILE A 64 34.25 -26.09 2.03
C ILE A 64 33.24 -27.25 1.85
N HIS A 65 32.83 -27.90 2.95
CA HIS A 65 31.96 -29.07 2.97
C HIS A 65 30.52 -28.82 3.46
N ARG A 66 30.06 -27.57 3.63
CA ARG A 66 28.69 -27.28 4.10
C ARG A 66 27.67 -27.10 2.98
N HIS A 67 26.46 -27.61 3.23
CA HIS A 67 25.25 -27.40 2.43
C HIS A 67 24.62 -26.04 2.78
N ALA A 68 24.18 -25.28 1.76
CA ALA A 68 23.40 -24.05 1.95
C ALA A 68 21.96 -24.34 2.44
N PHE A 69 21.70 -24.19 3.74
CA PHE A 69 20.36 -24.34 4.30
C PHE A 69 19.42 -23.23 3.79
N LYS A 70 18.19 -23.59 3.39
CA LYS A 70 17.16 -22.61 2.99
C LYS A 70 16.19 -22.39 4.13
N LEU A 71 16.19 -21.17 4.66
CA LEU A 71 15.29 -20.75 5.72
C LEU A 71 13.80 -20.91 5.28
N PRO A 72 12.92 -21.41 6.15
CA PRO A 72 11.47 -21.39 5.91
C PRO A 72 10.95 -19.96 5.67
N LYS A 73 10.02 -19.79 4.72
CA LYS A 73 9.43 -18.48 4.41
C LYS A 73 8.64 -17.94 5.60
N HIS A 74 8.81 -16.65 5.91
CA HIS A 74 8.15 -15.90 7.00
C HIS A 74 8.54 -16.28 8.44
N MET A 75 9.65 -16.99 8.62
CA MET A 75 10.13 -17.36 9.96
C MET A 75 10.87 -16.20 10.64
N ASP A 76 10.43 -15.82 11.85
CA ASP A 76 11.10 -14.84 12.70
C ASP A 76 11.60 -15.44 14.03
N PHE A 77 12.37 -14.67 14.80
CA PHE A 77 12.98 -15.13 16.05
C PHE A 77 11.94 -15.43 17.15
N GLU A 78 10.76 -14.81 17.10
CA GLU A 78 9.67 -15.10 18.03
C GLU A 78 9.08 -16.49 17.72
N GLU A 79 8.76 -16.75 16.46
CA GLU A 79 8.26 -18.04 15.99
C GLU A 79 9.27 -19.17 16.22
N LEU A 80 10.57 -18.91 16.05
CA LEU A 80 11.64 -19.87 16.36
C LEU A 80 11.61 -20.31 17.83
N LEU A 81 11.46 -19.37 18.76
CA LEU A 81 11.45 -19.67 20.19
C LEU A 81 10.15 -20.35 20.63
N ASP A 82 9.03 -20.00 20.01
CA ASP A 82 7.73 -20.57 20.33
C ASP A 82 7.59 -22.00 19.75
N LYS A 83 8.24 -22.29 18.60
CA LYS A 83 8.33 -23.63 17.99
C LYS A 83 9.65 -24.35 18.26
N LYS A 84 10.39 -23.97 19.32
CA LYS A 84 11.71 -24.56 19.65
C LYS A 84 11.66 -26.08 19.88
N ASP A 85 10.51 -26.62 20.28
CA ASP A 85 10.33 -28.05 20.52
C ASP A 85 10.40 -28.84 19.21
N ASP A 86 9.88 -28.25 18.12
CA ASP A 86 9.85 -28.85 16.79
C ASP A 86 11.12 -28.54 15.99
N LEU A 87 11.56 -27.27 16.01
CA LEU A 87 12.65 -26.75 15.18
C LEU A 87 14.03 -27.03 15.78
N LEU A 88 14.16 -26.92 17.10
CA LEU A 88 15.42 -27.10 17.81
C LEU A 88 15.45 -28.39 18.65
N LYS A 89 14.35 -29.16 18.67
CA LYS A 89 14.20 -30.38 19.49
C LYS A 89 14.48 -30.11 20.99
N LEU A 90 14.01 -28.97 21.50
CA LEU A 90 14.29 -28.46 22.85
C LEU A 90 13.07 -28.43 23.78
N ASN A 91 12.69 -29.58 24.34
CA ASN A 91 11.63 -29.66 25.36
C ASN A 91 12.10 -29.20 26.76
N ILE A 92 12.51 -27.94 26.87
CA ILE A 92 12.91 -27.27 28.12
C ILE A 92 12.41 -25.82 28.14
N SER A 93 12.17 -25.25 29.33
CA SER A 93 11.80 -23.84 29.46
C SER A 93 12.93 -22.90 29.03
N LEU A 94 12.60 -21.66 28.62
CA LEU A 94 13.61 -20.64 28.28
C LEU A 94 14.57 -20.36 29.45
N ARG A 95 14.08 -20.42 30.70
CA ARG A 95 14.91 -20.28 31.90
C ARG A 95 15.92 -21.43 32.03
N ALA A 96 15.49 -22.67 31.81
CA ALA A 96 16.39 -23.82 31.84
C ALA A 96 17.39 -23.79 30.67
N MET A 97 16.97 -23.28 29.50
CA MET A 97 17.84 -23.10 28.34
C MET A 97 18.96 -22.09 28.63
N THR A 98 18.63 -20.91 29.14
CA THR A 98 19.63 -19.87 29.49
C THR A 98 20.61 -20.34 30.56
N GLU A 99 20.15 -21.06 31.57
CA GLU A 99 21.01 -21.66 32.58
C GLU A 99 22.00 -22.68 31.99
N ARG A 100 21.53 -23.56 31.09
CA ARG A 100 22.38 -24.56 30.42
C ARG A 100 23.40 -23.94 29.47
N ILE A 101 23.03 -22.89 28.73
CA ILE A 101 23.96 -22.14 27.89
C ILE A 101 25.08 -21.55 28.76
N ASN A 102 24.71 -20.82 29.82
CA ASN A 102 25.68 -20.18 30.71
C ASN A 102 26.58 -21.18 31.43
N LYS A 103 26.03 -22.33 31.84
CA LYS A 103 26.80 -23.42 32.44
C LYS A 103 27.85 -23.96 31.46
N LEU A 104 27.46 -24.23 30.22
CA LEU A 104 28.39 -24.73 29.20
C LEU A 104 29.50 -23.71 28.90
N LEU A 105 29.16 -22.43 28.74
CA LEU A 105 30.17 -21.38 28.50
C LEU A 105 31.19 -21.30 29.64
N ALA A 106 30.74 -21.41 30.89
CA ALA A 106 31.62 -21.45 32.05
C ALA A 106 32.50 -22.71 32.08
N GLU A 107 31.92 -23.90 31.84
CA GLU A 107 32.64 -25.17 31.78
C GLU A 107 33.72 -25.20 30.70
N LYS A 108 33.43 -24.60 29.53
CA LYS A 108 34.38 -24.51 28.41
C LYS A 108 35.28 -23.28 28.45
N GLN A 109 35.12 -22.43 29.47
CA GLN A 109 35.85 -21.18 29.67
C GLN A 109 35.80 -20.27 28.43
N ILE A 110 34.61 -20.12 27.84
CA ILE A 110 34.34 -19.20 26.73
C ILE A 110 33.79 -17.90 27.31
N ALA A 111 34.45 -16.76 27.04
CA ALA A 111 34.10 -15.45 27.61
C ALA A 111 32.92 -14.74 26.89
N LEU A 112 32.03 -15.50 26.25
CA LEU A 112 30.81 -14.96 25.66
C LEU A 112 29.86 -14.42 26.76
N PRO A 113 29.01 -13.42 26.44
CA PRO A 113 28.14 -12.79 27.41
C PRO A 113 27.11 -13.78 27.98
N LYS A 114 26.77 -13.61 29.26
CA LYS A 114 25.71 -14.41 29.90
C LYS A 114 24.37 -14.18 29.21
N VAL A 115 23.71 -15.26 28.83
CA VAL A 115 22.38 -15.22 28.24
C VAL A 115 21.33 -15.12 29.34
N THR A 116 20.46 -14.12 29.26
CA THR A 116 19.34 -13.92 30.18
C THR A 116 18.00 -14.04 29.45
N ASN A 117 16.93 -14.40 30.19
CA ASN A 117 15.58 -14.41 29.63
C ASN A 117 15.17 -13.02 29.10
N SER A 118 15.59 -11.94 29.76
CA SER A 118 15.33 -10.58 29.30
C SER A 118 15.98 -10.31 27.95
N MET A 119 17.21 -10.78 27.72
CA MET A 119 17.88 -10.61 26.42
C MET A 119 17.24 -11.43 25.30
N LEU A 120 16.84 -12.67 25.57
CA LEU A 120 16.09 -13.46 24.58
C LEU A 120 14.74 -12.81 24.24
N THR A 121 14.06 -12.23 25.23
CA THR A 121 12.81 -11.47 25.02
C THR A 121 13.05 -10.20 24.21
N ARG A 122 14.19 -9.52 24.41
CA ARG A 122 14.57 -8.35 23.61
C ARG A 122 14.89 -8.72 22.17
N LEU A 123 15.57 -9.84 21.92
CA LEU A 123 15.85 -10.33 20.57
C LEU A 123 14.59 -10.69 19.77
N ARG A 124 13.45 -10.95 20.43
CA ARG A 124 12.13 -11.09 19.76
C ARG A 124 11.65 -9.77 19.13
N LYS A 125 12.02 -8.63 19.72
CA LYS A 125 11.39 -7.32 19.42
C LYS A 125 12.36 -6.29 18.83
N GLU A 126 13.65 -6.40 19.17
CA GLU A 126 14.70 -5.46 18.81
C GLU A 126 15.65 -6.05 17.75
N PRO A 127 16.22 -5.22 16.87
CA PRO A 127 17.27 -5.67 15.95
C PRO A 127 18.57 -6.03 16.68
N VAL A 128 19.41 -6.84 16.02
CA VAL A 128 20.71 -7.33 16.52
C VAL A 128 21.84 -6.38 16.10
N ASP A 129 21.73 -5.15 16.56
CA ASP A 129 22.54 -3.99 16.14
C ASP A 129 23.80 -3.73 16.99
N THR A 130 24.04 -4.53 18.04
CA THR A 130 25.17 -4.34 18.96
C THR A 130 26.01 -5.61 19.07
N ALA A 131 27.32 -5.44 19.29
CA ALA A 131 28.25 -6.55 19.52
C ALA A 131 27.76 -7.48 20.65
N TYR A 132 27.20 -6.92 21.72
CA TYR A 132 26.62 -7.70 22.80
C TYR A 132 25.46 -8.61 22.34
N LYS A 133 24.48 -8.08 21.59
CA LYS A 133 23.35 -8.87 21.07
C LYS A 133 23.82 -9.96 20.09
N GLN A 134 24.77 -9.63 19.21
CA GLN A 134 25.37 -10.60 18.30
C GLN A 134 26.10 -11.71 19.08
N ASN A 135 26.83 -11.37 20.13
CA ASN A 135 27.53 -12.36 20.96
C ASN A 135 26.59 -13.20 21.85
N VAL A 136 25.41 -12.68 22.20
CA VAL A 136 24.33 -13.47 22.80
C VAL A 136 23.80 -14.51 21.79
N LEU A 137 23.64 -14.16 20.51
CA LEU A 137 23.30 -15.14 19.47
C LEU A 137 24.44 -16.15 19.25
N ARG A 138 25.70 -15.73 19.27
CA ARG A 138 26.86 -16.65 19.22
C ARG A 138 26.88 -17.60 20.42
N SER A 139 26.43 -17.16 21.59
CA SER A 139 26.29 -18.02 22.78
C SER A 139 25.25 -19.12 22.59
N LEU A 140 24.11 -18.77 21.98
CA LEU A 140 23.07 -19.73 21.61
C LEU A 140 23.58 -20.71 20.54
N ALA A 141 24.21 -20.19 19.47
CA ALA A 141 24.76 -20.99 18.40
C ALA A 141 25.84 -21.97 18.88
N PHE A 142 26.77 -21.50 19.73
CA PHE A 142 27.83 -22.32 20.33
C PHE A 142 27.25 -23.47 21.16
N TRP A 143 26.23 -23.17 21.97
CA TRP A 143 25.56 -24.20 22.78
C TRP A 143 24.80 -25.21 21.91
N LEU A 144 24.08 -24.75 20.88
CA LEU A 144 23.44 -25.63 19.90
C LEU A 144 24.47 -26.53 19.21
N GLY A 145 25.61 -25.99 18.78
CA GLY A 145 26.68 -26.76 18.16
C GLY A 145 27.29 -27.82 19.07
N HIS A 146 27.36 -27.59 20.38
CA HIS A 146 27.89 -28.56 21.34
C HIS A 146 26.87 -29.64 21.74
N GLU A 147 25.63 -29.24 22.01
CA GLU A 147 24.57 -30.11 22.54
C GLU A 147 23.74 -30.80 21.46
N ARG A 148 23.60 -30.18 20.29
CA ARG A 148 22.82 -30.63 19.13
C ARG A 148 23.55 -30.39 17.80
N PRO A 149 24.71 -31.03 17.57
CA PRO A 149 25.51 -30.88 16.34
C PRO A 149 24.73 -31.04 15.04
N GLU A 150 23.78 -31.97 15.02
CA GLU A 150 22.91 -32.27 13.87
C GLU A 150 21.93 -31.13 13.53
N ILE A 151 21.57 -30.30 14.51
CA ILE A 151 20.66 -29.15 14.34
C ILE A 151 21.47 -27.89 14.02
N ALA A 152 22.65 -27.76 14.61
CA ALA A 152 23.52 -26.60 14.45
C ALA A 152 24.11 -26.46 13.03
N ALA A 153 24.00 -27.50 12.20
CA ALA A 153 24.29 -27.41 10.77
C ALA A 153 23.33 -26.46 10.04
N ASP A 154 22.06 -26.41 10.46
CA ASP A 154 21.03 -25.55 9.88
C ASP A 154 20.84 -24.27 10.73
N TRP A 155 20.94 -24.40 12.06
CA TRP A 155 20.71 -23.33 13.04
C TRP A 155 21.99 -22.78 13.67
N HIS A 156 22.85 -22.19 12.83
CA HIS A 156 24.08 -21.51 13.23
C HIS A 156 23.89 -19.99 13.38
N PHE A 157 24.95 -19.27 13.77
CA PHE A 157 24.91 -17.83 14.06
C PHE A 157 24.23 -17.00 12.95
N GLU A 158 24.59 -17.19 11.68
CA GLU A 158 23.97 -16.45 10.58
C GLU A 158 22.49 -16.79 10.35
N THR A 159 22.08 -18.06 10.45
CA THR A 159 20.66 -18.43 10.35
C THR A 159 19.86 -17.81 11.50
N LEU A 160 20.43 -17.82 12.71
CA LEU A 160 19.84 -17.16 13.89
C LEU A 160 19.78 -15.63 13.72
N LEU A 161 20.78 -15.03 13.07
CA LEU A 161 20.80 -13.61 12.75
C LEU A 161 19.75 -13.27 11.68
N ALA A 162 19.57 -14.11 10.67
CA ALA A 162 18.64 -13.91 9.56
C ALA A 162 17.16 -13.98 9.98
N VAL A 163 16.82 -14.71 11.06
CA VAL A 163 15.48 -14.71 11.64
C VAL A 163 15.25 -13.54 12.62
N CYS A 164 16.30 -12.80 12.99
CA CYS A 164 16.16 -11.62 13.83
C CYS A 164 15.82 -10.40 12.97
N ARG A 165 15.17 -9.39 13.56
CA ARG A 165 14.83 -8.14 12.85
C ARG A 165 16.11 -7.46 12.34
N GLU A 166 16.15 -7.14 11.05
CA GLU A 166 17.21 -6.30 10.48
C GLU A 166 17.16 -4.90 11.10
N GLY A 167 18.28 -4.45 11.68
CA GLY A 167 18.40 -3.08 12.12
C GLY A 167 18.73 -2.20 10.93
N ARG A 168 17.80 -1.35 10.48
CA ARG A 168 18.17 -0.17 9.69
C ARG A 168 19.16 0.64 10.55
N GLN A 169 20.37 0.88 10.05
CA GLN A 169 21.36 1.70 10.74
C GLN A 169 20.70 3.00 11.21
N THR A 170 21.08 3.49 12.39
CA THR A 170 20.72 4.84 12.85
C THR A 170 21.41 5.89 11.99
N GLU A 171 20.99 6.02 10.74
CA GLU A 171 21.39 7.12 9.89
C GLU A 171 20.74 8.41 10.41
N ASN A 172 21.58 9.42 10.61
CA ASN A 172 21.16 10.75 11.03
C ASN A 172 20.82 11.57 9.79
N TYR A 173 19.65 11.32 9.21
CA TYR A 173 19.07 12.19 8.19
C TYR A 173 18.90 13.62 8.72
N ARG A 174 19.24 14.61 7.89
CA ARG A 174 19.15 16.04 8.21
C ARG A 174 17.83 16.67 7.76
N GLU A 175 17.17 16.03 6.80
CA GLU A 175 15.96 16.52 6.14
C GLU A 175 14.85 15.46 6.14
N GLY A 176 13.61 15.94 6.03
CA GLY A 176 12.43 15.09 5.86
C GLY A 176 11.13 15.86 6.07
N ALA A 177 10.07 15.12 6.39
CA ALA A 177 8.79 15.68 6.78
C ALA A 177 8.66 15.68 8.31
N ARG A 178 8.16 16.78 8.88
CA ARG A 178 7.67 16.85 10.27
C ARG A 178 6.17 17.10 10.25
N ILE A 179 5.46 16.29 11.01
CA ILE A 179 4.02 16.48 11.26
C ILE A 179 3.81 16.83 12.73
N GLY A 180 3.11 17.94 12.98
CA GLY A 180 2.74 18.40 14.31
C GLY A 180 1.24 18.27 14.56
N PHE A 181 0.86 18.02 15.81
CA PHE A 181 -0.50 17.91 16.31
C PHE A 181 -0.65 18.84 17.52
N ALA A 182 -1.48 19.88 17.41
CA ALA A 182 -1.77 20.80 18.49
C ALA A 182 -3.23 20.67 18.90
N LEU A 183 -3.47 20.51 20.21
CA LEU A 183 -4.80 20.56 20.79
C LEU A 183 -5.07 21.96 21.33
N TYR A 184 -6.21 22.52 20.94
CA TYR A 184 -6.67 23.82 21.41
C TYR A 184 -8.03 23.69 22.09
N SER A 185 -8.30 24.66 22.97
CA SER A 185 -9.58 24.72 23.66
C SER A 185 -10.14 26.13 23.76
N ARG A 186 -11.47 26.22 23.71
CA ARG A 186 -12.30 27.40 23.97
C ARG A 186 -13.03 27.27 25.32
N GLY A 187 -12.31 26.82 26.35
CA GLY A 187 -12.79 26.77 27.74
C GLY A 187 -12.86 25.38 28.37
N ASP A 188 -12.82 24.30 27.58
CA ASP A 188 -12.74 22.93 28.11
C ASP A 188 -11.29 22.61 28.52
N VAL A 189 -11.06 21.92 29.63
CA VAL A 189 -9.70 21.53 30.05
C VAL A 189 -9.13 20.49 29.07
N ILE A 190 -7.87 20.66 28.66
CA ILE A 190 -7.07 19.62 28.00
C ILE A 190 -6.24 18.95 29.09
N ASP A 191 -6.65 17.75 29.51
CA ASP A 191 -5.99 17.00 30.56
C ASP A 191 -4.96 15.99 30.01
N HIS A 192 -4.30 15.29 30.93
CA HIS A 192 -3.32 14.26 30.59
C HIS A 192 -3.93 13.03 29.90
N GLU A 193 -5.22 12.76 30.08
CA GLU A 193 -5.89 11.62 29.46
C GLU A 193 -6.03 11.84 27.95
N ILE A 194 -6.46 13.03 27.53
CA ILE A 194 -6.58 13.40 26.11
C ILE A 194 -5.23 13.34 25.40
N LEU A 195 -4.18 13.88 26.03
CA LEU A 195 -2.82 13.82 25.48
C LEU A 195 -2.26 12.40 25.44
N GLY A 196 -2.55 11.61 26.48
CA GLY A 196 -2.21 10.19 26.53
C GLY A 196 -2.88 9.40 25.41
N TRP A 197 -4.16 9.66 25.15
CA TRP A 197 -4.90 9.10 24.02
C TRP A 197 -4.26 9.50 22.70
N LEU A 198 -4.03 10.80 22.44
CA LEU A 198 -3.47 11.27 21.17
C LEU A 198 -2.11 10.64 20.91
N LYS A 199 -1.22 10.65 21.90
CA LYS A 199 0.11 10.02 21.80
C LYS A 199 0.03 8.53 21.50
N LYS A 200 -0.88 7.80 22.17
CA LYS A 200 -1.08 6.37 21.96
C LYS A 200 -1.63 6.09 20.56
N THR A 201 -2.62 6.84 20.11
CA THR A 201 -3.28 6.66 18.81
C THR A 201 -2.31 6.93 17.66
N VAL A 202 -1.56 8.04 17.72
CA VAL A 202 -0.52 8.36 16.73
C VAL A 202 0.54 7.26 16.68
N LYS A 203 1.06 6.84 17.84
CA LYS A 203 2.08 5.78 17.91
C LYS A 203 1.57 4.47 17.32
N THR A 204 0.35 4.07 17.71
CA THR A 204 -0.23 2.79 17.27
C THR A 204 -0.38 2.74 15.75
N TYR A 205 -0.86 3.84 15.14
CA TYR A 205 -0.97 3.91 13.69
C TYR A 205 0.40 3.86 12.98
N ILE A 206 1.41 4.54 13.51
CA ILE A 206 2.77 4.49 12.95
C ILE A 206 3.33 3.06 13.03
N ASP A 207 3.23 2.42 14.21
CA ASP A 207 3.75 1.07 14.43
C ASP A 207 3.07 0.03 13.51
N GLN A 208 1.79 0.23 13.17
CA GLN A 208 1.00 -0.69 12.34
C GLN A 208 1.13 -0.42 10.85
N SER A 209 1.01 0.84 10.42
CA SER A 209 0.82 1.21 9.00
C SER A 209 2.02 1.96 8.40
N ILE A 210 2.95 2.47 9.22
CA ILE A 210 4.14 3.23 8.78
C ILE A 210 5.41 2.67 9.47
N SER A 211 5.42 1.37 9.73
CA SER A 211 6.46 0.71 10.51
C SER A 211 7.86 0.86 9.91
N GLN A 212 7.96 1.14 8.60
CA GLN A 212 9.22 1.39 7.89
C GLN A 212 10.08 2.48 8.53
N PHE A 213 9.47 3.50 9.15
CA PHE A 213 10.19 4.59 9.81
C PHE A 213 10.36 4.38 11.32
N SER A 214 9.92 3.24 11.86
CA SER A 214 9.94 2.96 13.31
C SER A 214 11.31 2.44 13.75
N TYR A 215 12.36 3.23 13.54
CA TYR A 215 13.74 2.90 13.92
C TYR A 215 14.50 4.12 14.43
N GLY A 216 15.47 3.89 15.33
CA GLY A 216 16.30 4.97 15.89
C GLY A 216 15.46 6.08 16.54
N ARG A 217 15.52 7.29 15.98
CA ARG A 217 14.76 8.46 16.44
C ARG A 217 13.51 8.75 15.61
N TRP A 218 13.36 8.06 14.48
CA TRP A 218 12.35 8.29 13.45
C TRP A 218 11.03 7.61 13.79
N GLY A 219 9.92 8.15 13.29
CA GLY A 219 8.58 7.63 13.58
C GLY A 219 8.16 7.68 15.06
N LYS A 220 8.96 8.34 15.92
CA LYS A 220 8.70 8.45 17.36
C LYS A 220 7.90 9.71 17.66
N VAL A 221 6.81 9.54 18.42
CA VAL A 221 5.99 10.66 18.93
C VAL A 221 6.74 11.41 20.02
N ARG A 222 7.00 12.69 19.79
CA ARG A 222 7.67 13.60 20.72
C ARG A 222 6.74 14.73 21.13
N ALA A 223 6.94 15.25 22.33
CA ALA A 223 6.26 16.46 22.78
C ALA A 223 7.10 17.67 22.37
N HIS A 224 6.46 18.66 21.76
CA HIS A 224 7.04 19.99 21.56
C HIS A 224 6.80 20.84 22.82
N ASP A 225 5.57 20.84 23.32
CA ASP A 225 5.15 21.48 24.56
C ASP A 225 4.07 20.61 25.25
N ILE A 226 3.31 21.18 26.18
CA ILE A 226 2.28 20.47 26.94
C ILE A 226 1.16 19.94 26.02
N THR A 227 0.73 20.73 25.03
CA THR A 227 -0.45 20.45 24.18
C THR A 227 -0.09 20.05 22.76
N THR A 228 1.18 20.12 22.39
CA THR A 228 1.69 19.91 21.03
C THR A 228 2.59 18.69 20.96
N LEU A 229 2.26 17.76 20.06
CA LEU A 229 3.08 16.59 19.72
C LEU A 229 3.62 16.73 18.29
N TYR A 230 4.74 16.09 17.98
CA TYR A 230 5.24 15.98 16.62
C TYR A 230 5.89 14.63 16.34
N VAL A 231 6.01 14.31 15.05
CA VAL A 231 6.67 13.11 14.52
C VAL A 231 7.54 13.51 13.33
N ASP A 232 8.75 12.92 13.27
CA ASP A 232 9.69 13.09 12.16
C ASP A 232 9.73 11.84 11.28
N PHE A 233 9.54 12.04 9.97
CA PHE A 233 9.73 11.03 8.93
C PHE A 233 10.89 11.45 8.00
N PRO A 234 12.01 10.70 7.97
CA PRO A 234 13.21 11.12 7.25
C PRO A 234 13.07 11.00 5.73
N LYS A 235 13.75 11.90 5.02
CA LYS A 235 14.07 11.73 3.60
C LYS A 235 15.23 10.73 3.50
N GLU A 236 14.92 9.46 3.23
CA GLU A 236 15.93 8.38 3.16
C GLU A 236 16.77 8.44 1.87
N THR A 237 16.27 9.08 0.81
CA THR A 237 16.98 9.31 -0.44
C THR A 237 17.95 10.49 -0.34
N SER A 238 19.16 10.32 -0.88
CA SER A 238 20.19 11.37 -0.91
C SER A 238 19.95 12.44 -1.99
N GLU A 239 18.94 12.25 -2.83
CA GLU A 239 18.60 13.17 -3.92
C GLU A 239 18.01 14.49 -3.35
N GLY A 240 18.38 15.60 -4.00
CA GLY A 240 17.98 16.95 -3.58
C GLY A 240 16.67 17.43 -4.18
N ASP A 241 16.01 16.62 -5.01
CA ASP A 241 14.77 17.02 -5.68
C ASP A 241 13.55 16.88 -4.78
N LEU A 242 12.43 17.46 -5.21
CA LEU A 242 11.15 17.38 -4.49
C LEU A 242 10.59 15.94 -4.48
N VAL A 243 10.99 15.11 -5.45
CA VAL A 243 10.54 13.72 -5.59
C VAL A 243 11.10 12.85 -4.45
N ALA A 244 12.31 13.15 -3.97
CA ALA A 244 12.92 12.46 -2.84
C ALA A 244 12.07 12.49 -1.56
N TYR A 245 11.16 13.46 -1.40
CA TYR A 245 10.27 13.56 -0.23
C TYR A 245 9.04 12.63 -0.28
N GLN A 246 8.79 11.91 -1.38
CA GLN A 246 7.58 11.11 -1.61
C GLN A 246 7.15 10.27 -0.41
N GLN A 247 8.03 9.37 0.06
CA GLN A 247 7.67 8.38 1.07
C GLN A 247 7.39 9.01 2.44
N CYS A 248 8.22 9.96 2.86
CA CYS A 248 8.07 10.63 4.15
C CYS A 248 6.83 11.53 4.17
N LEU A 249 6.55 12.23 3.07
CA LEU A 249 5.39 13.11 2.94
C LEU A 249 4.09 12.34 2.84
N ARG A 250 4.05 11.26 2.05
CA ARG A 250 2.89 10.37 1.99
C ARG A 250 2.54 9.83 3.37
N SER A 251 3.55 9.45 4.15
CA SER A 251 3.37 8.93 5.51
C SER A 251 2.82 10.01 6.44
N ALA A 252 3.33 11.24 6.36
CA ALA A 252 2.82 12.39 7.11
C ALA A 252 1.36 12.70 6.75
N VAL A 253 1.03 12.81 5.47
CA VAL A 253 -0.32 13.13 4.99
C VAL A 253 -1.31 12.01 5.33
N SER A 254 -0.90 10.74 5.22
CA SER A 254 -1.74 9.59 5.62
C SER A 254 -2.01 9.57 7.12
N LEU A 255 -1.01 9.90 7.94
CA LEU A 255 -1.18 10.05 9.39
C LEU A 255 -2.11 11.24 9.72
N ALA A 256 -1.98 12.37 9.02
CA ALA A 256 -2.88 13.51 9.18
C ALA A 256 -4.34 13.15 8.88
N HIS A 257 -4.58 12.47 7.76
CA HIS A 257 -5.90 11.95 7.38
C HIS A 257 -6.50 11.09 8.51
N GLN A 258 -5.74 10.11 8.98
CA GLN A 258 -6.19 9.18 10.01
C GLN A 258 -6.50 9.90 11.32
N MET A 259 -5.63 10.81 11.77
CA MET A 259 -5.84 11.51 13.03
C MET A 259 -7.02 12.49 12.98
N ALA A 260 -7.29 13.13 11.84
CA ALA A 260 -8.44 14.00 11.68
C ALA A 260 -9.77 13.24 11.90
N ILE A 261 -9.89 12.03 11.35
CA ILE A 261 -11.10 11.20 11.49
C ILE A 261 -11.18 10.59 12.89
N ARG A 262 -10.08 10.03 13.41
CA ARG A 262 -10.06 9.43 14.75
C ARG A 262 -10.33 10.46 15.85
N TRP A 263 -9.86 11.69 15.68
CA TRP A 263 -10.22 12.79 16.56
C TRP A 263 -11.72 13.03 16.54
N ALA A 264 -12.33 13.14 15.36
CA ALA A 264 -13.77 13.37 15.21
C ALA A 264 -14.63 12.26 15.83
N LEU A 265 -14.16 11.01 15.80
CA LEU A 265 -14.81 9.86 16.43
C LEU A 265 -14.55 9.74 17.93
N SER A 266 -13.52 10.41 18.45
CA SER A 266 -13.16 10.32 19.86
C SER A 266 -14.20 10.98 20.77
N ALA A 267 -14.37 10.44 21.97
CA ALA A 267 -15.19 11.06 23.01
C ALA A 267 -14.64 12.42 23.49
N TYR A 268 -13.40 12.76 23.13
CA TYR A 268 -12.74 13.99 23.52
C TYR A 268 -13.00 15.16 22.56
N SER A 269 -13.48 14.89 21.34
CA SER A 269 -13.85 15.91 20.39
C SER A 269 -15.17 16.57 20.81
N THR A 270 -15.10 17.86 21.11
CA THR A 270 -16.25 18.67 21.52
C THR A 270 -16.28 19.93 20.66
N LYS A 271 -17.37 20.72 20.76
CA LYS A 271 -17.44 22.02 20.08
C LYS A 271 -16.36 23.01 20.57
N ASN A 272 -15.81 22.77 21.76
CA ASN A 272 -14.84 23.66 22.39
C ASN A 272 -13.40 23.13 22.29
N ARG A 273 -13.19 21.85 21.94
CA ARG A 273 -11.86 21.24 21.79
C ARG A 273 -11.61 20.90 20.33
N PHE A 274 -10.50 21.35 19.80
CA PHE A 274 -10.18 21.16 18.38
C PHE A 274 -8.72 20.75 18.18
N LEU A 275 -8.51 19.93 17.17
CA LEU A 275 -7.21 19.43 16.75
C LEU A 275 -6.76 20.21 15.52
N SER A 276 -5.53 20.72 15.57
CA SER A 276 -4.82 21.27 14.42
C SER A 276 -3.65 20.37 14.08
N ILE A 277 -3.47 20.08 12.80
CA ILE A 277 -2.40 19.26 12.24
C ILE A 277 -1.64 20.10 11.23
N ALA A 278 -0.32 20.15 11.34
CA ALA A 278 0.54 20.85 10.40
C ALA A 278 1.59 19.90 9.82
N VAL A 279 1.80 19.94 8.51
CA VAL A 279 2.85 19.20 7.81
C VAL A 279 3.80 20.18 7.16
N VAL A 280 5.08 20.03 7.47
CA VAL A 280 6.18 20.85 6.96
C VAL A 280 7.28 19.93 6.45
N VAL A 281 8.00 20.39 5.43
CA VAL A 281 9.09 19.66 4.79
C VAL A 281 10.36 20.52 4.77
N GLY A 282 11.52 19.92 5.04
CA GLY A 282 12.82 20.58 4.97
C GLY A 282 13.83 20.06 5.99
N GLU A 283 14.84 20.88 6.30
CA GLU A 283 15.85 20.57 7.31
C GLU A 283 15.26 20.60 8.73
N TYR A 284 15.46 19.53 9.50
CA TYR A 284 14.92 19.41 10.85
C TYR A 284 15.42 20.49 11.83
N ALA A 285 16.57 21.10 11.55
CA ALA A 285 17.15 22.15 12.39
C ALA A 285 16.37 23.47 12.32
N SER A 286 15.67 23.74 11.21
CA SER A 286 14.98 25.00 10.96
C SER A 286 13.46 24.85 10.77
N ILE A 287 12.96 23.62 10.68
CA ILE A 287 11.57 23.34 10.34
C ILE A 287 10.53 23.85 11.37
N ASP A 288 10.94 24.03 12.63
CA ASP A 288 10.07 24.54 13.69
C ASP A 288 9.69 26.02 13.49
N ASN A 289 10.50 26.78 12.76
CA ASN A 289 10.18 28.15 12.35
C ASN A 289 8.92 28.22 11.50
N HIS A 290 8.57 27.14 10.80
CA HIS A 290 7.36 27.04 9.99
C HIS A 290 6.25 26.27 10.72
N LEU A 291 6.59 25.21 11.46
CA LEU A 291 5.59 24.33 12.08
C LEU A 291 4.67 25.07 13.07
N LEU A 292 5.24 25.82 14.02
CA LEU A 292 4.44 26.44 15.08
C LEU A 292 3.53 27.56 14.56
N PRO A 293 3.99 28.46 13.65
CA PRO A 293 3.11 29.42 13.01
C PRO A 293 1.93 28.75 12.27
N LEU A 294 2.19 27.65 11.55
CA LEU A 294 1.13 26.88 10.89
C LEU A 294 0.10 26.36 11.88
N LEU A 295 0.55 25.77 12.99
CA LEU A 295 -0.34 25.23 14.03
C LEU A 295 -1.16 26.33 14.72
N ASN A 296 -0.61 27.52 14.90
CA ASN A 296 -1.27 28.62 15.63
C ASN A 296 -2.10 29.56 14.75
N ALA A 297 -2.00 29.43 13.43
CA ALA A 297 -2.71 30.29 12.50
C ALA A 297 -4.23 30.20 12.67
N LYS A 298 -4.89 31.37 12.67
CA LYS A 298 -6.35 31.47 12.64
C LYS A 298 -6.80 31.50 11.19
N LEU A 299 -7.39 30.41 10.74
CA LEU A 299 -7.85 30.23 9.37
C LEU A 299 -9.39 30.25 9.30
N PRO A 300 -9.98 30.67 8.17
CA PRO A 300 -11.43 30.55 7.96
C PRO A 300 -11.88 29.11 8.14
N ASP A 301 -13.00 28.89 8.84
CA ASP A 301 -13.57 27.56 9.15
C ASP A 301 -12.65 26.58 9.93
N ASP A 302 -11.49 27.07 10.38
CA ASP A 302 -10.50 26.36 11.20
C ASP A 302 -10.13 24.96 10.66
N PRO A 303 -9.59 24.86 9.42
CA PRO A 303 -9.21 23.60 8.81
C PRO A 303 -8.23 22.82 9.67
N VAL A 304 -8.50 21.52 9.76
CA VAL A 304 -7.77 20.58 10.61
C VAL A 304 -6.35 20.35 10.11
N ILE A 305 -6.12 20.29 8.79
CA ILE A 305 -4.82 19.88 8.21
C ILE A 305 -4.23 21.00 7.35
N ARG A 306 -3.03 21.44 7.73
CA ARG A 306 -2.35 22.62 7.19
C ARG A 306 -0.99 22.24 6.64
N LEU A 307 -0.57 22.87 5.55
CA LEU A 307 0.68 22.60 4.83
C LEU A 307 1.47 23.90 4.65
N SER A 308 2.81 23.80 4.70
CA SER A 308 3.66 24.89 4.22
C SER A 308 3.71 24.89 2.70
N ASP A 309 4.17 25.99 2.09
CA ASP A 309 4.27 26.09 0.63
C ASP A 309 5.14 24.98 0.03
N VAL A 310 6.31 24.73 0.63
CA VAL A 310 7.22 23.65 0.18
C VAL A 310 6.56 22.28 0.32
N ALA A 311 5.84 22.03 1.42
CA ALA A 311 5.12 20.77 1.61
C ALA A 311 4.00 20.59 0.56
N ARG A 312 3.26 21.66 0.24
CA ARG A 312 2.29 21.66 -0.86
C ARG A 312 2.95 21.31 -2.20
N GLN A 313 4.06 21.95 -2.56
CA GLN A 313 4.72 21.68 -3.83
C GLN A 313 5.18 20.22 -3.90
N CYS A 314 5.73 19.69 -2.80
CA CYS A 314 6.09 18.28 -2.72
C CYS A 314 4.85 17.37 -2.85
N VAL A 315 3.70 17.71 -2.25
CA VAL A 315 2.44 16.96 -2.41
C VAL A 315 2.03 16.86 -3.88
N LEU A 316 2.09 17.99 -4.62
CA LEU A 316 1.69 18.05 -6.03
C LEU A 316 2.66 17.29 -6.94
N VAL A 317 3.98 17.48 -6.76
CA VAL A 317 5.01 16.81 -7.57
C VAL A 317 5.02 15.29 -7.36
N ASN A 318 4.74 14.85 -6.12
CA ASN A 318 4.73 13.43 -5.75
C ASN A 318 3.37 12.75 -5.93
N ASP A 319 2.43 13.42 -6.59
CA ASP A 319 1.13 12.84 -6.95
C ASP A 319 0.29 12.40 -5.72
N ILE A 320 0.49 13.03 -4.56
CA ILE A 320 -0.27 12.73 -3.35
C ILE A 320 -1.68 13.36 -3.49
N ARG A 321 -2.69 12.51 -3.64
CA ARG A 321 -4.04 12.89 -4.11
C ARG A 321 -4.92 13.55 -3.06
N VAL A 322 -4.73 14.85 -2.88
CA VAL A 322 -5.55 15.70 -1.98
C VAL A 322 -6.14 16.89 -2.74
N VAL A 323 -7.24 17.44 -2.23
CA VAL A 323 -7.82 18.70 -2.72
C VAL A 323 -7.36 19.80 -1.77
N LEU A 324 -6.68 20.80 -2.32
CA LEU A 324 -6.15 21.94 -1.58
C LEU A 324 -7.07 23.15 -1.78
N CYS A 325 -7.05 24.06 -0.83
CA CYS A 325 -7.71 25.34 -0.99
C CYS A 325 -7.21 26.10 -2.23
N ALA A 326 -8.10 26.92 -2.80
CA ALA A 326 -7.82 27.68 -4.01
C ALA A 326 -6.75 28.76 -3.81
N ALA A 327 -6.72 29.39 -2.63
CA ALA A 327 -5.76 30.43 -2.28
C ALA A 327 -5.23 30.23 -0.85
N PRO A 328 -3.92 30.47 -0.61
CA PRO A 328 -3.34 30.37 0.72
C PRO A 328 -3.71 31.58 1.56
N THR A 329 -3.55 31.45 2.88
CA THR A 329 -3.49 32.61 3.78
C THR A 329 -2.03 32.92 4.10
N GLU A 330 -1.64 34.18 4.00
CA GLU A 330 -0.27 34.61 4.35
C GLU A 330 -0.20 35.07 5.81
N THR A 331 0.89 34.69 6.49
CA THR A 331 1.25 35.23 7.80
C THR A 331 2.71 35.65 7.80
N THR A 332 3.06 36.72 8.51
CA THR A 332 4.45 37.14 8.66
C THR A 332 5.10 36.39 9.82
N LEU A 333 6.26 35.80 9.57
CA LEU A 333 7.11 35.17 10.57
C LEU A 333 7.89 36.21 11.38
N PHE A 334 8.44 35.80 12.53
CA PHE A 334 9.24 36.69 13.39
C PHE A 334 10.50 37.25 12.71
N ASN A 335 11.03 36.56 11.69
CA ASN A 335 12.16 37.00 10.89
C ASN A 335 11.77 37.96 9.74
N GLY A 336 10.48 38.31 9.60
CA GLY A 336 9.95 39.17 8.54
C GLY A 336 9.61 38.45 7.23
N GLU A 337 9.82 37.13 7.14
CA GLU A 337 9.44 36.31 5.99
C GLU A 337 7.92 36.13 5.91
N SER A 338 7.35 36.14 4.69
CA SER A 338 5.95 35.78 4.50
C SER A 338 5.82 34.27 4.35
N LEU A 339 4.95 33.67 5.17
CA LEU A 339 4.63 32.26 5.16
C LEU A 339 3.24 32.06 4.57
N SER A 340 3.19 31.40 3.41
CA SER A 340 1.95 30.95 2.79
C SER A 340 1.46 29.66 3.45
N ILE A 341 0.27 29.72 4.02
CA ILE A 341 -0.40 28.60 4.67
C ILE A 341 -1.47 28.06 3.74
N TRP A 342 -1.29 26.81 3.34
CA TRP A 342 -2.26 26.03 2.57
C TRP A 342 -2.98 25.05 3.50
N TRP A 343 -4.17 24.61 3.15
CA TRP A 343 -4.85 23.53 3.86
C TRP A 343 -5.48 22.52 2.91
N ILE A 344 -5.66 21.31 3.42
CA ILE A 344 -6.35 20.23 2.72
C ILE A 344 -7.85 20.36 3.00
N GLU A 345 -8.63 20.54 1.95
CA GLU A 345 -10.09 20.61 2.02
C GLU A 345 -10.71 19.21 1.94
N ALA A 346 -10.13 18.32 1.14
CA ALA A 346 -10.60 16.96 0.99
C ALA A 346 -9.48 16.00 0.55
N PHE A 347 -9.75 14.70 0.67
CA PHE A 347 -8.87 13.63 0.22
C PHE A 347 -9.56 12.86 -0.90
N TRP A 348 -8.82 12.39 -1.91
CA TRP A 348 -9.30 11.37 -2.84
C TRP A 348 -9.30 9.99 -2.17
N SER A 349 -9.92 9.90 -0.99
CA SER A 349 -9.80 8.77 -0.08
C SER A 349 -10.46 7.49 -0.62
N THR A 350 -11.40 7.61 -1.54
CA THR A 350 -12.03 6.49 -2.25
C THR A 350 -11.01 5.59 -2.94
N LEU A 351 -9.85 6.10 -3.34
CA LEU A 351 -8.83 5.33 -4.07
C LEU A 351 -7.45 5.34 -3.40
N TYR A 352 -7.05 6.42 -2.73
CA TYR A 352 -5.63 6.61 -2.37
C TYR A 352 -5.32 6.44 -0.88
N PHE A 353 -6.28 6.68 0.00
CA PHE A 353 -6.07 6.68 1.46
C PHE A 353 -6.68 5.44 2.10
N ASP A 354 -5.94 4.77 2.97
CA ASP A 354 -6.42 3.55 3.63
C ASP A 354 -7.59 3.83 4.60
N PHE A 355 -8.31 2.77 4.97
CA PHE A 355 -9.43 2.88 5.90
C PHE A 355 -8.98 3.30 7.31
N VAL A 356 -9.89 3.99 8.01
CA VAL A 356 -9.73 4.23 9.45
C VAL A 356 -10.26 3.01 10.19
N SER A 357 -9.42 2.33 10.97
CA SER A 357 -9.80 1.09 11.66
C SER A 357 -11.07 1.26 12.51
N ASP A 358 -11.21 2.42 13.17
CA ASP A 358 -12.36 2.71 14.02
C ASP A 358 -13.70 2.72 13.23
N LEU A 359 -13.67 2.96 11.92
CA LEU A 359 -14.83 2.84 11.03
C LEU A 359 -15.02 1.41 10.50
N LEU A 360 -13.93 0.69 10.23
CA LEU A 360 -14.01 -0.73 9.86
C LEU A 360 -14.60 -1.56 10.99
N ASP A 361 -14.25 -1.25 12.23
CA ASP A 361 -14.67 -1.95 13.44
C ASP A 361 -16.03 -1.45 13.97
N ASP A 362 -16.57 -0.35 13.45
CA ASP A 362 -17.83 0.21 13.95
C ASP A 362 -19.00 -0.76 13.75
N PRO A 363 -19.71 -1.16 14.82
CA PRO A 363 -20.81 -2.13 14.75
C PRO A 363 -21.96 -1.72 13.82
N ILE A 364 -22.20 -0.42 13.61
CA ILE A 364 -23.30 0.06 12.74
C ILE A 364 -22.96 -0.04 11.25
N LEU A 365 -21.68 -0.13 10.91
CA LEU A 365 -21.21 -0.16 9.53
C LEU A 365 -21.01 -1.59 9.00
N GLN A 366 -21.17 -2.62 9.83
CA GLN A 366 -21.00 -4.03 9.45
C GLN A 366 -22.07 -4.53 8.47
N ASN A 367 -21.76 -5.56 7.67
CA ASN A 367 -22.68 -6.11 6.66
C ASN A 367 -23.65 -7.18 7.15
N ASN A 368 -23.69 -7.50 8.44
CA ASN A 368 -24.64 -8.49 8.93
C ASN A 368 -26.11 -7.97 8.84
N PRO A 369 -27.11 -8.85 8.59
CA PRO A 369 -28.49 -8.42 8.34
C PRO A 369 -29.13 -7.60 9.47
N ALA A 370 -28.78 -7.86 10.73
CA ALA A 370 -29.32 -7.12 11.87
C ALA A 370 -28.79 -5.69 11.92
N THR A 371 -27.48 -5.51 11.71
CA THR A 371 -26.84 -4.20 11.57
C THR A 371 -27.40 -3.44 10.37
N VAL A 372 -27.55 -4.09 9.22
CA VAL A 372 -28.17 -3.50 8.01
C VAL A 372 -29.51 -2.87 8.35
N LYS A 373 -30.40 -3.63 9.02
CA LYS A 373 -31.71 -3.14 9.43
C LYS A 373 -31.61 -1.97 10.41
N LYS A 374 -30.69 -2.03 11.38
CA LYS A 374 -30.47 -0.96 12.36
C LYS A 374 -29.99 0.34 11.69
N LEU A 375 -29.05 0.25 10.75
CA LEU A 375 -28.58 1.39 9.97
C LEU A 375 -29.70 1.98 9.11
N ASN A 376 -30.52 1.14 8.47
CA ASN A 376 -31.61 1.63 7.62
C ASN A 376 -32.67 2.40 8.44
N LEU A 377 -32.96 1.97 9.67
CA LEU A 377 -33.83 2.70 10.59
C LEU A 377 -33.23 4.05 11.04
N LEU A 378 -31.90 4.16 11.08
CA LEU A 378 -31.22 5.43 11.35
C LEU A 378 -31.29 6.39 10.16
N LEU A 379 -31.12 5.89 8.93
CA LEU A 379 -31.05 6.71 7.71
C LEU A 379 -32.42 7.11 7.16
N TRP A 380 -33.40 6.20 7.21
CA TRP A 380 -34.74 6.38 6.63
C TRP A 380 -35.82 6.24 7.71
N ARG A 381 -35.91 7.23 8.61
CA ARG A 381 -37.02 7.28 9.58
C ARG A 381 -38.32 7.64 8.88
N LEU A 382 -39.32 6.77 8.99
CA LEU A 382 -40.68 7.08 8.55
C LEU A 382 -41.34 8.06 9.55
N PRO A 383 -42.13 9.05 9.09
CA PRO A 383 -42.74 10.08 9.94
C PRO A 383 -43.58 9.54 11.11
N ASP A 384 -44.21 8.37 10.94
CA ASP A 384 -45.13 7.78 11.93
C ASP A 384 -44.43 6.89 12.98
N GLU A 385 -43.13 6.63 12.85
CA GLU A 385 -42.36 5.86 13.84
C GLU A 385 -41.87 6.76 14.98
N SER A 386 -42.80 7.23 15.79
CA SER A 386 -42.54 7.92 17.06
C SER A 386 -42.05 6.95 18.15
N ALA A 387 -40.92 6.28 17.92
CA ALA A 387 -40.27 5.52 18.98
C ALA A 387 -39.67 6.50 20.02
N PRO A 388 -39.90 6.28 21.33
CA PRO A 388 -39.43 7.17 22.38
C PRO A 388 -37.91 7.33 22.32
N HIS A 389 -37.46 8.57 22.57
CA HIS A 389 -36.07 9.00 22.54
C HIS A 389 -35.13 8.22 23.50
N GLU A 390 -35.68 7.38 24.37
CA GLU A 390 -35.01 6.85 25.57
C GLU A 390 -34.33 5.48 25.39
N LYS A 391 -34.50 4.79 24.26
CA LYS A 391 -33.68 3.62 23.89
C LYS A 391 -32.63 3.93 22.81
N ARG A 392 -32.27 5.21 22.64
CA ARG A 392 -31.49 5.66 21.49
C ARG A 392 -29.99 5.44 21.65
N ASP A 393 -29.55 4.41 20.91
CA ASP A 393 -28.32 4.33 20.13
C ASP A 393 -27.01 4.52 20.91
N GLU A 394 -26.38 3.38 21.22
CA GLU A 394 -24.94 3.33 21.52
C GLU A 394 -24.17 4.24 20.54
N PRO A 395 -23.27 5.10 21.04
CA PRO A 395 -22.54 6.03 20.22
C PRO A 395 -21.77 5.27 19.13
N ASN A 396 -22.01 5.66 17.89
CA ASN A 396 -21.41 5.10 16.68
C ASN A 396 -21.09 6.20 15.67
N ALA A 397 -20.28 5.89 14.67
CA ALA A 397 -19.79 6.83 13.66
C ALA A 397 -20.91 7.63 12.97
N VAL A 398 -22.02 6.98 12.60
CA VAL A 398 -23.15 7.65 11.92
C VAL A 398 -23.84 8.63 12.87
N THR A 399 -24.11 8.24 14.11
CA THR A 399 -24.70 9.15 15.10
C THR A 399 -23.76 10.30 15.48
N THR A 400 -22.44 10.06 15.51
CA THR A 400 -21.42 11.10 15.72
C THR A 400 -21.41 12.08 14.55
N PHE A 401 -21.43 11.60 13.32
CA PHE A 401 -21.53 12.45 12.13
C PHE A 401 -22.81 13.28 12.14
N PHE A 402 -23.97 12.71 12.47
CA PHE A 402 -25.22 13.47 12.56
C PHE A 402 -25.24 14.53 13.68
N LYS A 403 -24.43 14.37 14.75
CA LYS A 403 -24.23 15.43 15.76
C LYS A 403 -23.35 16.57 15.24
N PHE A 404 -22.42 16.28 14.33
CA PHE A 404 -21.46 17.24 13.78
C PHE A 404 -21.39 17.16 12.24
N PRO A 405 -22.50 17.45 11.53
CA PRO A 405 -22.61 17.15 10.11
C PRO A 405 -21.70 18.03 9.23
N HIS A 406 -21.16 19.13 9.77
CA HIS A 406 -20.16 19.98 9.12
C HIS A 406 -18.81 19.30 8.92
N ASN A 407 -18.54 18.18 9.60
CA ASN A 407 -17.33 17.39 9.35
C ASN A 407 -17.50 16.52 8.09
N SER A 408 -17.31 17.14 6.92
CA SER A 408 -17.42 16.46 5.62
C SER A 408 -16.45 15.29 5.49
N LEU A 409 -15.22 15.42 6.01
CA LEU A 409 -14.20 14.36 6.01
C LEU A 409 -14.72 13.08 6.69
N LEU A 410 -15.36 13.20 7.86
CA LEU A 410 -15.97 12.05 8.54
C LEU A 410 -17.11 11.44 7.71
N GLY A 411 -18.01 12.28 7.16
CA GLY A 411 -19.10 11.81 6.32
C GLY A 411 -18.61 11.06 5.08
N LEU A 412 -17.55 11.56 4.43
CA LEU A 412 -16.90 10.93 3.28
C LEU A 412 -16.28 9.58 3.63
N GLU A 413 -15.56 9.45 4.75
CA GLU A 413 -14.98 8.17 5.14
C GLU A 413 -16.04 7.12 5.54
N ILE A 414 -17.15 7.56 6.16
CA ILE A 414 -18.30 6.67 6.40
C ILE A 414 -18.89 6.20 5.06
N ALA A 415 -19.13 7.11 4.12
CA ALA A 415 -19.68 6.77 2.80
C ALA A 415 -18.75 5.85 2.00
N LYS A 416 -17.43 6.08 2.06
CA LYS A 416 -16.40 5.20 1.48
C LYS A 416 -16.44 3.81 2.11
N THR A 417 -16.53 3.71 3.43
CA THR A 417 -16.62 2.41 4.12
C THR A 417 -17.84 1.63 3.65
N LEU A 418 -19.01 2.28 3.56
CA LEU A 418 -20.23 1.70 3.01
C LEU A 418 -20.09 1.34 1.52
N TYR A 419 -19.42 2.17 0.72
CA TYR A 419 -19.15 1.91 -0.70
C TYR A 419 -18.35 0.62 -0.90
N TYR A 420 -17.24 0.45 -0.17
CA TYR A 420 -16.43 -0.76 -0.22
C TYR A 420 -17.12 -1.98 0.40
N ARG A 421 -18.15 -1.78 1.21
CA ARG A 421 -19.06 -2.84 1.71
C ARG A 421 -20.26 -3.11 0.78
N ARG A 422 -20.30 -2.48 -0.40
CA ARG A 422 -21.41 -2.55 -1.38
C ARG A 422 -22.77 -2.10 -0.83
N ARG A 423 -22.78 -1.28 0.22
CA ARG A 423 -23.96 -0.63 0.82
C ARG A 423 -24.22 0.72 0.13
N PHE A 424 -24.49 0.65 -1.18
CA PHE A 424 -24.47 1.84 -2.03
C PHE A 424 -25.59 2.83 -1.72
N ALA A 425 -26.80 2.35 -1.40
CA ALA A 425 -27.92 3.22 -1.08
C ALA A 425 -27.69 3.98 0.23
N GLU A 426 -27.16 3.29 1.24
CA GLU A 426 -26.81 3.86 2.54
C GLU A 426 -25.69 4.90 2.41
N ALA A 427 -24.67 4.62 1.58
CA ALA A 427 -23.62 5.58 1.28
C ALA A 427 -24.19 6.86 0.63
N ILE A 428 -25.15 6.75 -0.30
CA ILE A 428 -25.82 7.91 -0.91
C ILE A 428 -26.55 8.75 0.13
N GLU A 429 -27.18 8.15 1.15
CA GLU A 429 -27.85 8.90 2.22
C GLU A 429 -26.89 9.65 3.14
N ILE A 430 -25.70 9.10 3.41
CA ILE A 430 -24.65 9.83 4.12
C ILE A 430 -24.20 11.03 3.30
N LEU A 431 -23.95 10.83 2.00
CA LEU A 431 -23.55 11.90 1.08
C LEU A 431 -24.63 12.97 0.91
N ARG A 432 -25.92 12.62 1.02
CA ARG A 432 -27.02 13.60 1.03
C ARG A 432 -26.82 14.66 2.10
N VAL A 433 -26.38 14.26 3.30
CA VAL A 433 -26.13 15.20 4.41
C VAL A 433 -24.91 16.08 4.11
N VAL A 434 -23.80 15.49 3.65
CA VAL A 434 -22.59 16.25 3.25
C VAL A 434 -22.94 17.30 2.18
N LEU A 435 -23.66 16.88 1.13
CA LEU A 435 -24.05 17.74 0.01
C LEU A 435 -25.15 18.75 0.35
N SER A 436 -25.88 18.57 1.46
CA SER A 436 -26.81 19.59 1.96
C SER A 436 -26.10 20.78 2.58
N ILE A 437 -24.86 20.60 3.05
CA ILE A 437 -24.03 21.64 3.63
C ILE A 437 -23.17 22.29 2.55
N ASN A 438 -22.48 21.47 1.76
CA ASN A 438 -21.71 21.95 0.61
C ASN A 438 -22.16 21.20 -0.68
N PRO A 439 -23.10 21.77 -1.45
CA PRO A 439 -23.55 21.17 -2.69
C PRO A 439 -22.44 21.02 -3.75
N ALA A 440 -21.35 21.78 -3.65
CA ALA A 440 -20.23 21.80 -4.58
C ALA A 440 -19.01 21.01 -4.07
N ASP A 441 -19.18 20.15 -3.05
CA ASP A 441 -18.12 19.25 -2.59
C ASP A 441 -17.76 18.23 -3.69
N LEU A 442 -16.59 18.42 -4.28
CA LEU A 442 -16.10 17.63 -5.42
C LEU A 442 -16.03 16.13 -5.10
N ILE A 443 -15.51 15.77 -3.93
CA ILE A 443 -15.28 14.38 -3.55
C ILE A 443 -16.62 13.69 -3.28
N ALA A 444 -17.53 14.36 -2.55
CA ALA A 444 -18.85 13.83 -2.26
C ALA A 444 -19.67 13.62 -3.54
N ARG A 445 -19.64 14.58 -4.47
CA ARG A 445 -20.31 14.45 -5.78
C ARG A 445 -19.71 13.34 -6.63
N THR A 446 -18.38 13.25 -6.68
CA THR A 446 -17.68 12.21 -7.43
C THR A 446 -18.00 10.82 -6.86
N LEU A 447 -17.98 10.65 -5.54
CA LEU A 447 -18.36 9.38 -4.92
C LEU A 447 -19.83 9.03 -5.20
N ARG A 448 -20.76 10.00 -5.17
CA ARG A 448 -22.16 9.75 -5.54
C ARG A 448 -22.32 9.31 -7.00
N MET A 449 -21.58 9.92 -7.92
CA MET A 449 -21.52 9.49 -9.33
C MET A 449 -21.03 8.03 -9.45
N VAL A 450 -19.96 7.68 -8.74
CA VAL A 450 -19.38 6.33 -8.72
C VAL A 450 -20.34 5.30 -8.09
N LEU A 451 -21.08 5.67 -7.04
CA LEU A 451 -22.12 4.84 -6.44
C LEU A 451 -23.24 4.55 -7.43
N LEU A 452 -23.75 5.57 -8.13
CA LEU A 452 -24.78 5.41 -9.16
C LEU A 452 -24.32 4.48 -10.30
N ARG A 453 -23.05 4.57 -10.72
CA ARG A 453 -22.45 3.64 -11.69
C ARG A 453 -22.50 2.20 -11.20
N ASN A 454 -22.10 1.94 -9.96
CA ASN A 454 -22.08 0.57 -9.41
C ASN A 454 -23.50 0.00 -9.20
N ILE A 455 -24.47 0.85 -8.82
CA ILE A 455 -25.89 0.44 -8.77
C ILE A 455 -26.38 0.11 -10.18
N ALA A 456 -26.00 0.88 -11.20
CA ALA A 456 -26.37 0.63 -12.60
C ALA A 456 -25.87 -0.74 -13.09
N LEU A 457 -24.62 -1.10 -12.75
CA LEU A 457 -24.02 -2.40 -13.11
C LEU A 457 -24.72 -3.61 -12.47
N SER A 458 -25.38 -3.41 -11.32
CA SER A 458 -26.13 -4.44 -10.60
C SER A 458 -27.64 -4.40 -10.87
N ALA A 459 -28.09 -3.50 -11.75
CA ALA A 459 -29.52 -3.32 -12.01
C ALA A 459 -30.10 -4.54 -12.76
N PRO A 460 -31.31 -5.01 -12.39
CA PRO A 460 -31.88 -6.23 -12.96
C PRO A 460 -32.34 -6.07 -14.41
N ALA A 461 -32.56 -4.84 -14.89
CA ALA A 461 -33.04 -4.55 -16.23
C ALA A 461 -32.20 -3.46 -16.89
N TYR A 462 -32.00 -3.57 -18.21
CA TYR A 462 -31.22 -2.62 -19.00
C TYR A 462 -31.76 -1.18 -18.89
N GLU A 463 -33.08 -0.98 -18.93
CA GLU A 463 -33.68 0.35 -18.82
C GLU A 463 -33.42 1.01 -17.46
N ALA A 464 -33.43 0.22 -16.38
CA ALA A 464 -33.08 0.70 -15.05
C ALA A 464 -31.60 1.09 -14.98
N ALA A 465 -30.70 0.26 -15.53
CA ALA A 465 -29.28 0.58 -15.65
C ALA A 465 -29.07 1.88 -16.44
N ALA A 466 -29.73 2.03 -17.59
CA ALA A 466 -29.65 3.22 -18.43
C ALA A 466 -30.13 4.49 -17.68
N GLY A 467 -31.19 4.37 -16.88
CA GLY A 467 -31.65 5.44 -15.99
C GLY A 467 -30.60 5.89 -14.98
N LEU A 468 -29.93 4.94 -14.33
CA LEU A 468 -28.87 5.20 -13.35
C LEU A 468 -27.60 5.77 -13.98
N PHE A 469 -27.18 5.27 -15.15
CA PHE A 469 -26.09 5.89 -15.91
C PHE A 469 -26.42 7.33 -16.32
N ARG A 470 -27.66 7.64 -16.71
CA ARG A 470 -28.09 9.02 -16.97
C ARG A 470 -27.99 9.89 -15.71
N GLN A 471 -28.32 9.38 -14.53
CA GLN A 471 -28.15 10.11 -13.28
C GLN A 471 -26.68 10.35 -12.95
N ALA A 472 -25.81 9.33 -13.08
CA ALA A 472 -24.37 9.48 -12.88
C ALA A 472 -23.78 10.56 -13.79
N LYS A 473 -24.15 10.58 -15.08
CA LYS A 473 -23.71 11.62 -16.02
C LYS A 473 -24.26 13.01 -15.68
N LYS A 474 -25.45 13.11 -15.08
CA LYS A 474 -25.97 14.40 -14.57
C LYS A 474 -25.18 14.90 -13.36
N GLU A 475 -24.71 14.01 -12.48
CA GLU A 475 -23.78 14.39 -11.40
C GLU A 475 -22.47 14.93 -11.98
N ALA A 476 -21.91 14.25 -12.98
CA ALA A 476 -20.68 14.70 -13.64
C ALA A 476 -20.81 16.09 -14.26
N ARG A 477 -21.89 16.34 -15.00
CA ARG A 477 -22.19 17.67 -15.58
C ARG A 477 -22.38 18.74 -14.52
N PHE A 478 -22.96 18.39 -13.36
CA PHE A 478 -23.05 19.32 -12.25
C PHE A 478 -21.66 19.66 -11.71
N ILE A 479 -20.77 18.67 -11.57
CA ILE A 479 -19.40 18.86 -11.12
C ILE A 479 -18.67 19.82 -12.07
N GLU A 480 -18.70 19.57 -13.38
CA GLU A 480 -18.05 20.41 -14.39
C GLU A 480 -18.52 21.87 -14.36
N ALA A 481 -19.82 22.08 -14.12
CA ALA A 481 -20.40 23.41 -14.14
C ALA A 481 -20.28 24.18 -12.81
N ASN A 482 -20.06 23.49 -11.67
CA ASN A 482 -20.24 24.10 -10.35
C ASN A 482 -19.12 23.82 -9.34
N CYS A 483 -18.18 22.92 -9.64
CA CYS A 483 -17.12 22.52 -8.71
C CYS A 483 -15.74 22.87 -9.30
N ALA A 484 -14.72 23.01 -8.45
CA ALA A 484 -13.33 23.12 -8.88
C ALA A 484 -12.81 21.74 -9.34
N CYS A 485 -13.21 21.32 -10.54
CA CYS A 485 -13.12 19.93 -11.01
C CYS A 485 -11.86 19.59 -11.82
N GLU A 486 -10.88 20.50 -11.91
CA GLU A 486 -9.61 20.31 -12.62
C GLU A 486 -8.73 19.25 -11.93
N SER A 487 -9.15 17.99 -12.03
CA SER A 487 -8.54 16.85 -11.36
C SER A 487 -8.60 15.62 -12.26
N GLU A 488 -7.44 14.97 -12.42
CA GLU A 488 -7.33 13.70 -13.14
C GLU A 488 -8.32 12.66 -12.62
N ASP A 489 -8.52 12.60 -11.30
CA ASP A 489 -9.32 11.59 -10.64
C ASP A 489 -10.82 11.74 -10.93
N PHE A 490 -11.31 12.99 -10.98
CA PHE A 490 -12.66 13.28 -11.40
C PHE A 490 -12.89 12.84 -12.86
N TYR A 491 -12.05 13.30 -13.78
CA TYR A 491 -12.20 12.98 -15.21
C TYR A 491 -12.05 11.49 -15.48
N CYS A 492 -11.13 10.80 -14.78
CA CYS A 492 -11.00 9.34 -14.87
C CYS A 492 -12.27 8.63 -14.40
N GLU A 493 -12.82 8.99 -13.23
CA GLU A 493 -14.05 8.35 -12.75
C GLU A 493 -15.25 8.65 -13.65
N TYR A 494 -15.31 9.84 -14.24
CA TYR A 494 -16.35 10.21 -15.19
C TYR A 494 -16.24 9.40 -16.50
N ALA A 495 -15.05 9.29 -17.06
CA ALA A 495 -14.79 8.43 -18.22
C ALA A 495 -15.17 6.97 -17.95
N VAL A 496 -14.89 6.47 -16.73
CA VAL A 496 -15.27 5.12 -16.31
C VAL A 496 -16.79 4.92 -16.24
N VAL A 497 -17.60 5.98 -16.01
CA VAL A 497 -19.07 5.89 -16.15
C VAL A 497 -19.44 5.51 -17.58
N TYR A 498 -18.83 6.15 -18.57
CA TYR A 498 -19.06 5.82 -19.98
C TYR A 498 -18.52 4.44 -20.36
N MET A 499 -17.33 4.07 -19.91
CA MET A 499 -16.79 2.71 -20.14
C MET A 499 -17.72 1.64 -19.55
N ALA A 500 -18.18 1.82 -18.31
CA ALA A 500 -19.12 0.90 -17.67
C ALA A 500 -20.46 0.81 -18.44
N GLN A 501 -20.95 1.95 -18.95
CA GLN A 501 -22.16 1.97 -19.77
C GLN A 501 -21.95 1.21 -21.10
N ALA A 502 -20.82 1.42 -21.78
CA ALA A 502 -20.46 0.72 -23.01
C ALA A 502 -20.39 -0.79 -22.78
N MET A 503 -19.67 -1.21 -21.74
CA MET A 503 -19.50 -2.64 -21.44
C MET A 503 -20.79 -3.30 -20.96
N ASN A 504 -21.66 -2.56 -20.25
CA ASN A 504 -23.00 -3.04 -19.92
C ASN A 504 -23.86 -3.23 -21.19
N ALA A 505 -23.85 -2.27 -22.11
CA ALA A 505 -24.56 -2.38 -23.39
C ALA A 505 -24.05 -3.57 -24.22
N LEU A 506 -22.74 -3.76 -24.29
CA LEU A 506 -22.10 -4.90 -24.95
C LEU A 506 -22.52 -6.23 -24.32
N ARG A 507 -22.55 -6.31 -22.98
CA ARG A 507 -23.02 -7.51 -22.26
C ARG A 507 -24.45 -7.88 -22.66
N HIS A 508 -25.35 -6.90 -22.71
CA HIS A 508 -26.74 -7.14 -23.12
C HIS A 508 -26.86 -7.54 -24.59
N ALA A 509 -26.13 -6.89 -25.49
CA ALA A 509 -26.09 -7.26 -26.92
C ALA A 509 -25.65 -8.72 -27.12
N ARG A 510 -24.68 -9.19 -26.32
CA ARG A 510 -24.13 -10.55 -26.37
C ARG A 510 -25.01 -11.61 -25.72
N ALA A 511 -25.64 -11.29 -24.59
CA ALA A 511 -26.34 -12.28 -23.77
C ALA A 511 -27.80 -12.49 -24.18
N ASP A 512 -28.46 -11.46 -24.70
CA ASP A 512 -29.89 -11.51 -25.02
C ASP A 512 -30.12 -11.90 -26.49
N ARG A 513 -30.70 -13.09 -26.69
CA ARG A 513 -31.03 -13.61 -28.02
C ARG A 513 -32.11 -12.79 -28.73
N SER A 514 -33.00 -12.15 -27.98
CA SER A 514 -34.04 -11.30 -28.57
C SER A 514 -33.45 -10.02 -29.16
N ILE A 515 -32.47 -9.43 -28.46
CA ILE A 515 -31.74 -8.25 -28.92
C ILE A 515 -30.86 -8.57 -30.12
N SER A 516 -30.15 -9.70 -30.11
CA SER A 516 -29.28 -10.08 -31.25
C SER A 516 -30.06 -10.47 -32.51
N ALA A 517 -31.33 -10.87 -32.38
CA ALA A 517 -32.23 -11.11 -33.51
C ALA A 517 -32.86 -9.82 -34.08
N ASP A 518 -32.99 -8.78 -33.26
CA ASP A 518 -33.50 -7.47 -33.64
C ASP A 518 -32.37 -6.58 -34.18
N LYS A 519 -32.31 -6.43 -35.51
CA LYS A 519 -31.23 -5.70 -36.17
C LYS A 519 -31.18 -4.22 -35.80
N GLU A 520 -32.34 -3.58 -35.61
CA GLU A 520 -32.41 -2.15 -35.29
C GLU A 520 -31.90 -1.93 -33.87
N ARG A 521 -32.42 -2.70 -32.91
CA ARG A 521 -32.01 -2.63 -31.52
C ARG A 521 -30.54 -2.99 -31.31
N LEU A 522 -30.01 -3.97 -32.04
CA LEU A 522 -28.59 -4.30 -32.02
C LEU A 522 -27.74 -3.16 -32.58
N SER A 523 -28.19 -2.50 -33.65
CA SER A 523 -27.52 -1.33 -34.23
C SER A 523 -27.47 -0.17 -33.24
N ASP A 524 -28.57 0.11 -32.53
CA ASP A 524 -28.63 1.16 -31.51
C ASP A 524 -27.65 0.90 -30.35
N LEU A 525 -27.58 -0.35 -29.88
CA LEU A 525 -26.61 -0.72 -28.85
C LEU A 525 -25.17 -0.60 -29.34
N LYS A 526 -24.87 -1.00 -30.58
CA LYS A 526 -23.54 -0.81 -31.17
C LYS A 526 -23.16 0.67 -31.22
N HIS A 527 -24.07 1.52 -31.69
CA HIS A 527 -23.86 2.97 -31.71
C HIS A 527 -23.57 3.52 -30.32
N LEU A 528 -24.39 3.14 -29.33
CA LEU A 528 -24.19 3.55 -27.94
C LEU A 528 -22.84 3.12 -27.37
N VAL A 529 -22.39 1.90 -27.68
CA VAL A 529 -21.06 1.41 -27.26
C VAL A 529 -19.97 2.33 -27.77
N TYR A 530 -19.95 2.64 -29.08
CA TYR A 530 -18.92 3.50 -29.64
C TYR A 530 -19.02 4.95 -29.16
N GLU A 531 -20.23 5.52 -29.06
CA GLU A 531 -20.44 6.86 -28.51
C GLU A 531 -19.90 6.98 -27.07
N CYS A 532 -20.13 5.97 -26.24
CA CYS A 532 -19.60 5.94 -24.88
C CYS A 532 -18.08 5.77 -24.85
N LEU A 533 -17.49 4.95 -25.73
CA LEU A 533 -16.03 4.79 -25.79
C LEU A 533 -15.34 6.07 -26.26
N ASP A 534 -15.89 6.76 -27.28
CA ASP A 534 -15.37 8.03 -27.77
C ASP A 534 -15.47 9.12 -26.68
N ALA A 535 -16.58 9.18 -25.94
CA ALA A 535 -16.73 10.10 -24.81
C ALA A 535 -15.76 9.80 -23.65
N ALA A 536 -15.50 8.52 -23.37
CA ALA A 536 -14.52 8.13 -22.37
C ALA A 536 -13.09 8.50 -22.80
N GLU A 537 -12.77 8.34 -24.08
CA GLU A 537 -11.48 8.76 -24.66
C GLU A 537 -11.21 10.25 -24.45
N ASP A 538 -12.15 11.12 -24.85
CA ASP A 538 -12.04 12.57 -24.67
C ASP A 538 -11.83 12.97 -23.20
N LEU A 539 -12.57 12.34 -22.28
CA LEU A 539 -12.42 12.58 -20.85
C LEU A 539 -11.06 12.11 -20.30
N PHE A 540 -10.48 11.01 -20.81
CA PHE A 540 -9.12 10.63 -20.42
C PHE A 540 -8.07 11.60 -20.96
N GLU A 541 -8.27 12.18 -22.14
CA GLU A 541 -7.38 13.22 -22.67
C GLU A 541 -7.46 14.50 -21.82
N ASN A 542 -8.67 14.90 -21.39
CA ASN A 542 -8.85 15.99 -20.42
C ASN A 542 -8.13 15.68 -19.10
N ALA A 543 -8.22 14.44 -18.61
CA ALA A 543 -7.53 14.00 -17.40
C ALA A 543 -6.00 14.08 -17.54
N ILE A 544 -5.43 13.75 -18.71
CA ILE A 544 -4.00 13.92 -18.99
C ILE A 544 -3.62 15.41 -18.99
N ALA A 545 -4.45 16.27 -19.59
CA ALA A 545 -4.16 17.69 -19.72
C ALA A 545 -4.09 18.43 -18.37
N VAL A 546 -4.92 18.03 -17.39
CA VAL A 546 -4.95 18.65 -16.05
C VAL A 546 -4.00 18.00 -15.05
N SER A 547 -3.43 16.83 -15.36
CA SER A 547 -2.56 16.09 -14.44
C SER A 547 -1.09 16.40 -14.65
N PRO A 548 -0.31 16.70 -13.59
CA PRO A 548 1.14 16.80 -13.69
C PRO A 548 1.82 15.47 -14.11
N SER A 549 1.22 14.32 -13.77
CA SER A 549 1.83 12.98 -13.95
C SER A 549 1.13 12.15 -15.04
N GLY A 550 -0.19 12.31 -15.15
CA GLY A 550 -1.08 11.63 -16.12
C GLY A 550 -1.01 10.10 -16.07
N ILE A 551 -0.57 9.51 -14.95
CA ILE A 551 -0.22 8.08 -14.91
C ILE A 551 -1.47 7.20 -15.08
N ARG A 552 -2.53 7.51 -14.33
CA ARG A 552 -3.77 6.73 -14.32
C ARG A 552 -4.55 6.95 -15.61
N SER A 553 -4.68 8.21 -16.03
CA SER A 553 -5.36 8.57 -17.28
C SER A 553 -4.68 7.99 -18.52
N SER A 554 -3.33 7.92 -18.56
CA SER A 554 -2.60 7.27 -19.66
C SER A 554 -2.91 5.78 -19.79
N TYR A 555 -2.99 5.06 -18.66
CA TYR A 555 -3.37 3.65 -18.64
C TYR A 555 -4.79 3.44 -19.18
N LEU A 556 -5.74 4.27 -18.73
CA LEU A 556 -7.14 4.15 -19.10
C LEU A 556 -7.40 4.61 -20.55
N LEU A 557 -6.66 5.61 -21.04
CA LEU A 557 -6.66 6.02 -22.45
C LEU A 557 -6.22 4.86 -23.37
N ASN A 558 -5.14 4.17 -23.00
CA ASN A 558 -4.69 3.00 -23.76
C ASN A 558 -5.75 1.88 -23.72
N SER A 559 -6.37 1.68 -22.55
CA SER A 559 -7.44 0.70 -22.38
C SER A 559 -8.64 0.99 -23.28
N VAL A 560 -9.16 2.22 -23.30
CA VAL A 560 -10.35 2.55 -24.10
C VAL A 560 -10.07 2.45 -25.61
N ARG A 561 -8.90 2.90 -26.06
CA ARG A 561 -8.50 2.81 -27.48
C ARG A 561 -8.29 1.37 -27.92
N MET A 562 -7.64 0.56 -27.09
CA MET A 562 -7.46 -0.87 -27.35
C MET A 562 -8.81 -1.58 -27.49
N LEU A 563 -9.72 -1.32 -26.56
CA LEU A 563 -11.07 -1.89 -26.56
C LEU A 563 -11.84 -1.47 -27.82
N ALA A 564 -11.84 -0.17 -28.16
CA ALA A 564 -12.49 0.33 -29.36
C ALA A 564 -11.94 -0.31 -30.64
N ALA A 565 -10.62 -0.44 -30.75
CA ALA A 565 -9.97 -1.05 -31.90
C ALA A 565 -10.29 -2.55 -32.05
N VAL A 566 -10.31 -3.30 -30.94
CA VAL A 566 -10.71 -4.72 -30.93
C VAL A 566 -12.16 -4.88 -31.37
N LEU A 567 -13.07 -4.06 -30.85
CA LEU A 567 -14.50 -4.13 -31.20
C LEU A 567 -14.75 -3.74 -32.67
N LYS A 568 -14.04 -2.75 -33.21
CA LYS A 568 -14.13 -2.35 -34.63
C LYS A 568 -13.66 -3.45 -35.58
N ASN A 569 -12.72 -4.29 -35.15
CA ASN A 569 -12.16 -5.33 -35.99
C ASN A 569 -13.07 -6.57 -36.14
N ASP A 570 -13.95 -6.84 -35.17
CA ASP A 570 -14.70 -8.08 -35.15
C ASP A 570 -16.14 -7.91 -34.66
N GLU A 571 -17.05 -7.71 -35.61
CA GLU A 571 -18.48 -7.55 -35.32
C GLU A 571 -19.13 -8.74 -34.62
N GLN A 572 -18.57 -9.96 -34.75
CA GLN A 572 -19.15 -11.12 -34.10
C GLN A 572 -19.03 -11.05 -32.57
N ILE A 573 -18.14 -10.18 -32.04
CA ILE A 573 -18.05 -9.91 -30.61
C ILE A 573 -19.38 -9.40 -30.07
N PHE A 574 -20.20 -8.68 -30.84
CA PHE A 574 -21.48 -8.16 -30.35
C PHE A 574 -22.58 -9.21 -30.21
N VAL A 575 -22.47 -10.34 -30.93
CA VAL A 575 -23.55 -11.34 -31.03
C VAL A 575 -23.18 -12.71 -30.47
N ASN A 576 -21.90 -12.99 -30.28
CA ASN A 576 -21.43 -14.27 -29.75
C ASN A 576 -20.90 -14.13 -28.31
N PRO A 577 -21.65 -14.55 -27.29
CA PRO A 577 -21.22 -14.43 -25.89
C PRO A 577 -20.01 -15.31 -25.54
N ARG A 578 -19.70 -16.34 -26.34
CA ARG A 578 -18.52 -17.20 -26.13
C ARG A 578 -17.27 -16.67 -26.81
N LYS A 579 -17.38 -15.65 -27.67
CA LYS A 579 -16.24 -15.10 -28.40
C LYS A 579 -15.45 -14.16 -27.49
N PRO A 580 -14.16 -14.42 -27.21
CA PRO A 580 -13.35 -13.51 -26.40
C PRO A 580 -13.30 -12.10 -27.00
N ILE A 581 -13.22 -11.06 -26.16
CA ILE A 581 -12.97 -9.69 -26.62
C ILE A 581 -11.46 -9.53 -26.83
N ALA A 582 -10.98 -10.03 -27.96
CA ALA A 582 -9.57 -10.02 -28.33
C ALA A 582 -9.43 -9.79 -29.84
N GLY A 583 -8.28 -9.27 -30.26
CA GLY A 583 -7.96 -9.00 -31.66
C GLY A 583 -6.61 -9.58 -32.09
N PRO A 584 -6.22 -9.44 -33.36
CA PRO A 584 -4.87 -9.73 -33.82
C PRO A 584 -3.81 -8.88 -33.12
N SER A 585 -2.59 -9.42 -32.94
CA SER A 585 -1.42 -8.74 -32.33
C SER A 585 -1.16 -7.36 -32.92
N ARG A 586 -1.31 -7.24 -34.24
CA ARG A 586 -1.12 -6.01 -35.01
C ARG A 586 -1.95 -4.84 -34.47
N ILE A 587 -3.22 -5.07 -34.12
CA ILE A 587 -4.11 -4.01 -33.62
C ILE A 587 -3.61 -3.50 -32.27
N GLY A 588 -3.21 -4.41 -31.40
CA GLY A 588 -2.67 -4.05 -30.10
C GLY A 588 -1.38 -3.24 -30.22
N ARG A 589 -0.47 -3.68 -31.10
CA ARG A 589 0.79 -2.99 -31.38
C ARG A 589 0.56 -1.57 -31.93
N GLU A 590 -0.27 -1.41 -32.95
CA GLU A 590 -0.55 -0.10 -33.57
C GLU A 590 -1.17 0.87 -32.56
N THR A 591 -2.15 0.38 -31.78
CA THR A 591 -2.82 1.20 -30.75
C THR A 591 -1.85 1.65 -29.66
N ALA A 592 -1.06 0.72 -29.12
CA ALA A 592 -0.06 1.02 -28.09
C ALA A 592 0.98 2.05 -28.58
N VAL A 593 1.53 1.86 -29.80
CA VAL A 593 2.51 2.79 -30.37
C VAL A 593 1.95 4.20 -30.49
N ASN A 594 0.71 4.35 -30.96
CA ASN A 594 0.07 5.66 -31.10
C ASN A 594 -0.10 6.38 -29.75
N VAL A 595 -0.53 5.65 -28.71
CA VAL A 595 -0.64 6.23 -27.36
C VAL A 595 0.74 6.61 -26.82
N HIS A 596 1.76 5.78 -27.03
CA HIS A 596 3.13 6.05 -26.59
C HIS A 596 3.74 7.30 -27.24
N TRP A 597 3.37 7.61 -28.47
CA TRP A 597 3.71 8.88 -29.11
C TRP A 597 3.01 10.06 -28.44
N GLN A 598 1.71 9.94 -28.17
CA GLN A 598 0.94 11.01 -27.51
C GLN A 598 1.45 11.35 -26.11
N ILE A 599 1.79 10.33 -25.31
CA ILE A 599 2.25 10.52 -23.92
C ILE A 599 3.77 10.74 -23.80
N GLY A 600 4.48 10.85 -24.94
CA GLY A 600 5.90 11.20 -24.98
C GLY A 600 6.88 10.09 -24.61
N PHE A 601 6.46 8.81 -24.62
CA PHE A 601 7.37 7.68 -24.40
C PHE A 601 8.24 7.40 -25.62
N ARG A 602 7.74 7.75 -26.81
CA ARG A 602 8.45 7.56 -28.08
C ARG A 602 8.97 8.89 -28.63
N ARG A 603 10.12 8.82 -29.30
CA ARG A 603 10.82 9.96 -29.91
C ARG A 603 11.42 9.56 -31.25
N SER A 604 11.51 10.51 -32.18
CA SER A 604 11.94 10.26 -33.56
C SER A 604 13.45 10.08 -33.74
N ASP A 605 14.23 10.46 -32.72
CA ASP A 605 15.70 10.43 -32.73
C ASP A 605 16.30 9.07 -32.32
N LEU A 606 15.47 8.13 -31.86
CA LEU A 606 15.93 6.81 -31.39
C LEU A 606 15.47 5.69 -32.34
N PRO A 607 16.28 4.64 -32.54
CA PRO A 607 15.88 3.46 -33.29
C PRO A 607 14.79 2.66 -32.53
N GLU A 608 13.96 1.92 -33.27
CA GLU A 608 12.79 1.20 -32.76
C GLU A 608 13.11 0.25 -31.58
N ASP A 609 14.24 -0.46 -31.64
CA ASP A 609 14.66 -1.37 -30.55
C ASP A 609 14.96 -0.60 -29.26
N ALA A 610 15.69 0.52 -29.36
CA ALA A 610 15.98 1.38 -28.21
C ALA A 610 14.70 2.04 -27.66
N LEU A 611 13.74 2.39 -28.54
CA LEU A 611 12.45 2.92 -28.13
C LEU A 611 11.65 1.91 -27.30
N ASN A 612 11.65 0.64 -27.70
CA ASN A 612 10.96 -0.42 -26.94
C ASN A 612 11.57 -0.59 -25.54
N ASP A 613 12.90 -0.65 -25.44
CA ASP A 613 13.61 -0.78 -24.16
C ASP A 613 13.37 0.43 -23.23
N VAL A 614 13.40 1.65 -23.78
CA VAL A 614 13.14 2.88 -23.01
C VAL A 614 11.68 2.93 -22.55
N THR A 615 10.74 2.55 -23.43
CA THR A 615 9.31 2.51 -23.10
C THR A 615 9.03 1.55 -21.94
N GLU A 616 9.58 0.34 -21.98
CA GLU A 616 9.43 -0.64 -20.89
C GLU A 616 9.93 -0.07 -19.55
N LYS A 617 11.12 0.56 -19.54
CA LYS A 617 11.69 1.18 -18.33
C LYS A 617 10.84 2.34 -17.81
N LEU A 618 10.36 3.21 -18.70
CA LEU A 618 9.50 4.36 -18.32
C LEU A 618 8.17 3.89 -17.74
N MET A 619 7.56 2.85 -18.33
CA MET A 619 6.37 2.24 -17.77
C MET A 619 6.63 1.71 -16.37
N ILE A 620 7.64 0.86 -16.18
CA ILE A 620 7.97 0.30 -14.86
C ILE A 620 8.20 1.41 -13.81
N ALA A 621 8.91 2.48 -14.18
CA ALA A 621 9.14 3.62 -13.30
C ALA A 621 7.85 4.35 -12.91
N LYS A 622 6.98 4.68 -13.88
CA LYS A 622 5.70 5.34 -13.61
C LYS A 622 4.75 4.47 -12.77
N LEU A 623 4.72 3.16 -13.03
CA LEU A 623 3.90 2.23 -12.25
C LEU A 623 4.36 2.18 -10.78
N LYS A 624 5.67 2.26 -10.53
CA LYS A 624 6.22 2.35 -9.17
C LYS A 624 5.81 3.65 -8.48
N ILE A 625 5.94 4.80 -9.16
CA ILE A 625 5.54 6.11 -8.61
C ILE A 625 4.06 6.08 -8.19
N HIS A 626 3.19 5.47 -8.99
CA HIS A 626 1.76 5.39 -8.69
C HIS A 626 1.43 4.41 -7.55
N ASP A 627 2.05 3.22 -7.48
CA ASP A 627 1.88 2.33 -6.30
C ASP A 627 2.38 3.00 -5.03
N ASP A 628 3.51 3.71 -5.10
CA ASP A 628 4.06 4.43 -3.96
C ASP A 628 3.09 5.52 -3.46
N ALA A 629 2.31 6.17 -4.32
CA ALA A 629 1.30 7.17 -3.95
C ALA A 629 0.04 6.59 -3.26
N ILE A 630 -0.19 5.27 -3.30
CA ILE A 630 -1.42 4.64 -2.83
C ILE A 630 -1.19 3.92 -1.49
N SER A 631 -2.04 4.21 -0.51
CA SER A 631 -2.04 3.50 0.79
C SER A 631 -3.22 2.54 0.96
N LEU A 632 -4.29 2.70 0.18
CA LEU A 632 -5.53 1.93 0.32
C LEU A 632 -5.37 0.47 -0.13
N GLN A 633 -5.40 -0.48 0.83
CA GLN A 633 -5.17 -1.90 0.53
C GLN A 633 -6.25 -2.51 -0.38
N SER A 634 -7.48 -2.00 -0.37
CA SER A 634 -8.56 -2.48 -1.25
C SER A 634 -8.50 -1.96 -2.69
N TYR A 635 -7.59 -1.04 -3.01
CA TYR A 635 -7.35 -0.59 -4.39
C TYR A 635 -6.01 -1.07 -4.96
N ARG A 636 -5.01 -1.29 -4.10
CA ARG A 636 -3.68 -1.80 -4.52
C ARG A 636 -3.72 -3.06 -5.39
N PRO A 637 -4.54 -4.10 -5.13
CA PRO A 637 -4.64 -5.27 -6.01
C PRO A 637 -4.89 -4.90 -7.47
N THR A 638 -5.75 -3.90 -7.68
CA THR A 638 -6.10 -3.42 -9.01
C THR A 638 -4.97 -2.68 -9.68
N ILE A 639 -4.15 -1.94 -8.93
CA ILE A 639 -2.94 -1.32 -9.48
C ILE A 639 -1.97 -2.39 -9.97
N TYR A 640 -1.71 -3.43 -9.17
CA TYR A 640 -0.86 -4.53 -9.60
C TYR A 640 -1.43 -5.26 -10.84
N PHE A 641 -2.75 -5.43 -10.92
CA PHE A 641 -3.39 -5.91 -12.14
C PHE A 641 -3.19 -4.97 -13.34
N CYS A 642 -3.43 -3.67 -13.19
CA CYS A 642 -3.22 -2.67 -14.24
C CYS A 642 -1.75 -2.58 -14.68
N ASN A 643 -0.82 -2.76 -13.76
CA ASN A 643 0.62 -2.83 -14.04
C ASN A 643 0.94 -4.06 -14.91
N ALA A 644 0.35 -5.21 -14.60
CA ALA A 644 0.49 -6.41 -15.41
C ALA A 644 -0.11 -6.22 -16.81
N VAL A 645 -1.31 -5.62 -16.92
CA VAL A 645 -1.94 -5.26 -18.19
C VAL A 645 -1.05 -4.32 -18.99
N SER A 646 -0.45 -3.31 -18.38
CA SER A 646 0.42 -2.36 -19.09
C SER A 646 1.62 -3.05 -19.75
N LEU A 647 2.24 -3.99 -19.03
CA LEU A 647 3.39 -4.74 -19.54
C LEU A 647 3.00 -5.87 -20.51
N TRP A 648 1.78 -6.39 -20.42
CA TRP A 648 1.32 -7.52 -21.23
C TRP A 648 0.53 -7.08 -22.48
N ASP A 649 -0.41 -6.18 -22.34
CA ASP A 649 -1.32 -5.74 -23.40
C ASP A 649 -0.81 -4.49 -24.13
N PHE A 650 -0.10 -3.59 -23.42
CA PHE A 650 0.24 -2.26 -23.95
C PHE A 650 1.69 -2.11 -24.42
N LEU A 651 2.54 -3.12 -24.26
CA LEU A 651 3.86 -3.11 -24.90
C LEU A 651 3.75 -3.55 -26.38
N PRO A 652 4.31 -2.79 -27.33
CA PRO A 652 4.35 -3.15 -28.74
C PRO A 652 5.05 -4.50 -29.00
N VAL A 653 6.01 -4.84 -28.14
CA VAL A 653 6.75 -6.11 -28.15
C VAL A 653 6.79 -6.64 -26.72
N ARG A 654 6.31 -7.88 -26.52
CA ARG A 654 6.37 -8.56 -25.22
C ARG A 654 7.77 -9.13 -25.00
N THR A 655 8.55 -8.49 -24.14
CA THR A 655 9.86 -9.01 -23.74
C THR A 655 9.71 -10.08 -22.65
N THR A 656 10.67 -10.99 -22.54
CA THR A 656 10.68 -11.99 -21.45
C THR A 656 10.71 -11.32 -20.07
N THR A 657 11.36 -10.16 -19.95
CA THR A 657 11.39 -9.37 -18.73
C THR A 657 10.00 -8.83 -18.41
N ALA A 658 9.33 -8.18 -19.36
CA ALA A 658 7.98 -7.67 -19.19
C ALA A 658 6.99 -8.78 -18.80
N MET A 659 7.05 -9.96 -19.44
CA MET A 659 6.17 -11.08 -19.12
C MET A 659 6.39 -11.62 -17.70
N LYS A 660 7.65 -11.77 -17.26
CA LYS A 660 7.96 -12.20 -15.90
C LYS A 660 7.50 -11.18 -14.87
N THR A 661 7.71 -9.89 -15.13
CA THR A 661 7.28 -8.80 -14.25
C THR A 661 5.76 -8.70 -14.18
N ALA A 662 5.06 -8.79 -15.33
CA ALA A 662 3.61 -8.83 -15.37
C ALA A 662 3.05 -10.00 -14.54
N ARG A 663 3.63 -11.20 -14.70
CA ARG A 663 3.23 -12.39 -13.97
C ARG A 663 3.42 -12.22 -12.47
N HIS A 664 4.55 -11.65 -12.06
CA HIS A 664 4.82 -11.33 -10.67
C HIS A 664 3.79 -10.33 -10.10
N ASN A 665 3.44 -9.30 -10.87
CA ASN A 665 2.41 -8.34 -10.47
C ASN A 665 1.04 -9.01 -10.28
N ILE A 666 0.64 -9.96 -11.14
CA ILE A 666 -0.62 -10.72 -10.93
C ILE A 666 -0.55 -11.55 -9.65
N GLN A 667 0.61 -12.14 -9.31
CA GLN A 667 0.77 -12.87 -8.05
C GLN A 667 0.61 -11.94 -6.83
N LEU A 668 1.26 -10.77 -6.87
CA LEU A 668 1.12 -9.76 -5.81
C LEU A 668 -0.31 -9.25 -5.69
N ALA A 669 -0.99 -8.99 -6.82
CA ALA A 669 -2.40 -8.58 -6.81
C ALA A 669 -3.28 -9.60 -6.07
N ARG A 670 -3.05 -10.90 -6.31
CA ARG A 670 -3.74 -11.99 -5.62
C ARG A 670 -3.44 -12.02 -4.12
N GLU A 671 -2.16 -11.96 -3.75
CA GLU A 671 -1.73 -12.01 -2.33
C GLU A 671 -2.25 -10.83 -1.51
N ILE A 672 -2.34 -9.63 -2.11
CA ILE A 672 -2.91 -8.46 -1.44
C ILE A 672 -4.44 -8.59 -1.32
N ALA A 673 -5.11 -9.10 -2.36
CA ALA A 673 -6.55 -9.34 -2.33
C ALA A 673 -6.98 -10.33 -1.23
N GLU A 674 -6.19 -11.37 -0.98
CA GLU A 674 -6.43 -12.34 0.11
C GLU A 674 -6.45 -11.67 1.49
N LYS A 675 -5.63 -10.63 1.69
CA LYS A 675 -5.62 -9.87 2.95
C LYS A 675 -6.83 -8.94 3.06
N ALA A 676 -7.21 -8.27 1.97
CA ALA A 676 -8.36 -7.37 1.96
C ALA A 676 -9.69 -8.07 2.31
N GLY A 677 -9.80 -9.37 2.00
CA GLY A 677 -10.97 -10.18 2.37
C GLY A 677 -11.20 -10.32 3.89
N GLN A 678 -10.21 -10.03 4.73
CA GLN A 678 -10.32 -10.17 6.19
C GLN A 678 -11.22 -9.10 6.83
N ASP A 679 -11.32 -7.92 6.23
CA ASP A 679 -12.05 -6.77 6.78
C ASP A 679 -13.47 -6.61 6.21
N ASP A 680 -13.96 -7.63 5.49
CA ASP A 680 -15.26 -7.62 4.78
C ASP A 680 -15.42 -6.41 3.84
N VAL A 681 -14.34 -6.03 3.16
CA VAL A 681 -14.31 -4.98 2.15
C VAL A 681 -14.07 -5.56 0.76
N CYS A 682 -14.74 -4.99 -0.23
CA CYS A 682 -14.57 -5.33 -1.63
C CYS A 682 -13.30 -4.72 -2.21
N ILE A 683 -12.99 -5.08 -3.46
CA ILE A 683 -11.88 -4.53 -4.24
C ILE A 683 -12.48 -3.64 -5.34
N TYR A 684 -11.97 -2.41 -5.45
CA TYR A 684 -12.25 -1.56 -6.62
C TYR A 684 -11.47 -2.15 -7.79
N SER A 685 -12.13 -2.80 -8.74
CA SER A 685 -11.50 -3.62 -9.79
C SER A 685 -11.66 -3.05 -11.20
N PHE A 686 -10.61 -3.22 -12.02
CA PHE A 686 -10.62 -2.99 -13.48
C PHE A 686 -10.54 -4.29 -14.29
N THR A 687 -10.74 -5.45 -13.67
CA THR A 687 -10.54 -6.77 -14.31
C THR A 687 -11.47 -7.08 -15.48
N ARG A 688 -12.52 -6.28 -15.67
CA ARG A 688 -13.48 -6.34 -16.79
C ARG A 688 -13.49 -5.08 -17.65
N THR A 689 -12.35 -4.38 -17.75
CA THR A 689 -12.11 -3.11 -18.47
C THR A 689 -12.71 -1.83 -17.90
N TYR A 690 -13.58 -1.89 -16.88
CA TYR A 690 -14.16 -0.72 -16.22
C TYR A 690 -14.12 -0.87 -14.70
N GLY A 691 -14.24 0.24 -13.96
CA GLY A 691 -14.16 0.27 -12.51
C GLY A 691 -15.45 -0.22 -11.84
N GLU A 692 -15.37 -1.31 -11.09
CA GLU A 692 -16.48 -1.89 -10.32
C GLU A 692 -16.05 -2.42 -8.94
N MET A 693 -16.99 -2.53 -8.01
CA MET A 693 -16.78 -3.20 -6.73
C MET A 693 -17.08 -4.69 -6.81
N ILE A 694 -16.04 -5.52 -6.65
CA ILE A 694 -16.17 -6.99 -6.59
C ILE A 694 -15.60 -7.55 -5.30
N SER A 695 -16.05 -8.74 -4.92
CA SER A 695 -15.52 -9.43 -3.73
C SER A 695 -14.05 -9.83 -3.93
N ALA A 696 -13.33 -10.03 -2.82
CA ALA A 696 -11.96 -10.53 -2.85
C ALA A 696 -11.87 -11.89 -3.57
N ASP A 697 -12.82 -12.81 -3.31
CA ASP A 697 -12.88 -14.13 -3.94
C ASP A 697 -13.05 -14.05 -5.46
N GLU A 698 -13.94 -13.17 -5.93
CA GLU A 698 -14.17 -12.95 -7.36
C GLU A 698 -12.90 -12.38 -8.04
N PHE A 699 -12.25 -11.41 -7.40
CA PHE A 699 -11.00 -10.84 -7.89
C PHE A 699 -9.87 -11.88 -7.95
N ILE A 700 -9.72 -12.71 -6.92
CA ILE A 700 -8.74 -13.81 -6.88
C ILE A 700 -9.01 -14.82 -8.01
N GLY A 701 -10.28 -15.14 -8.26
CA GLY A 701 -10.70 -15.95 -9.40
C GLY A 701 -10.21 -15.37 -10.73
N HIS A 702 -10.37 -14.06 -10.93
CA HIS A 702 -9.88 -13.36 -12.12
C HIS A 702 -8.35 -13.41 -12.24
N MET A 703 -7.60 -13.22 -11.15
CA MET A 703 -6.13 -13.32 -11.16
C MET A 703 -5.65 -14.74 -11.52
N ASN A 704 -6.33 -15.77 -11.01
CA ASN A 704 -6.00 -17.16 -11.33
C ASN A 704 -6.28 -17.50 -12.81
N ASN A 705 -7.28 -16.87 -13.44
CA ASN A 705 -7.48 -16.98 -14.89
C ASN A 705 -6.33 -16.33 -15.67
N CYS A 706 -5.90 -15.12 -15.26
CA CYS A 706 -4.76 -14.43 -15.86
C CYS A 706 -3.48 -15.28 -15.77
N LEU A 707 -3.14 -15.81 -14.59
CA LEU A 707 -1.95 -16.66 -14.40
C LEU A 707 -1.95 -17.88 -15.31
N ARG A 708 -3.10 -18.56 -15.44
CA ARG A 708 -3.24 -19.74 -16.32
C ARG A 708 -2.95 -19.42 -17.78
N VAL A 709 -3.46 -18.28 -18.27
CA VAL A 709 -3.18 -17.81 -19.62
C VAL A 709 -1.71 -17.47 -19.79
N MET A 710 -1.13 -16.72 -18.85
CA MET A 710 0.27 -16.30 -18.92
C MET A 710 1.23 -17.50 -18.90
N ASP A 711 0.99 -18.46 -18.02
CA ASP A 711 1.80 -19.68 -17.92
C ASP A 711 1.75 -20.48 -19.24
N SER A 712 0.57 -20.61 -19.87
CA SER A 712 0.43 -21.30 -21.16
C SER A 712 1.22 -20.64 -22.30
N VAL A 713 1.27 -19.31 -22.33
CA VAL A 713 2.03 -18.55 -23.34
C VAL A 713 3.53 -18.70 -23.08
N MET A 714 3.97 -18.55 -21.84
CA MET A 714 5.39 -18.67 -21.47
C MET A 714 5.96 -20.07 -21.72
N GLU A 715 5.17 -21.13 -21.51
CA GLU A 715 5.56 -22.51 -21.85
C GLU A 715 5.72 -22.72 -23.35
N SER A 716 4.83 -22.13 -24.17
CA SER A 716 4.89 -22.23 -25.63
C SER A 716 6.13 -21.54 -26.21
N GLU A 717 6.55 -20.40 -25.65
CA GLU A 717 7.73 -19.66 -26.09
C GLU A 717 9.06 -20.32 -25.64
N ALA A 718 9.07 -21.00 -24.48
CA ALA A 718 10.24 -21.72 -23.99
C ALA A 718 10.67 -22.89 -24.90
N GLY A 719 9.74 -23.43 -25.70
CA GLY A 719 9.99 -24.49 -26.68
C GLY A 719 10.68 -23.99 -27.97
N ASP A 720 10.63 -22.69 -28.27
CA ASP A 720 11.01 -22.14 -29.58
C ASP A 720 12.41 -21.47 -29.55
N ARG A 721 13.40 -22.16 -28.93
CA ARG A 721 14.76 -21.65 -28.63
C ARG A 721 15.65 -21.27 -29.83
N LYS A 722 15.14 -21.16 -31.06
CA LYS A 722 15.95 -20.86 -32.26
C LYS A 722 15.53 -19.65 -33.09
N GLY A 723 14.57 -18.83 -32.67
CA GLY A 723 14.22 -17.58 -33.36
C GLY A 723 14.34 -16.37 -32.46
N ARG A 724 14.91 -15.26 -32.96
CA ARG A 724 14.79 -13.93 -32.35
C ARG A 724 13.32 -13.67 -31.99
N ALA A 725 13.10 -13.06 -30.82
CA ALA A 725 11.78 -12.67 -30.31
C ALA A 725 11.00 -11.85 -31.35
N GLY A 726 10.14 -12.55 -32.09
CA GLY A 726 9.30 -12.00 -33.17
C GLY A 726 8.28 -13.01 -33.69
N ALA A 727 8.07 -14.13 -32.97
CA ALA A 727 7.36 -15.31 -33.48
C ALA A 727 5.95 -15.51 -32.88
N SER A 728 5.24 -14.45 -32.47
CA SER A 728 3.87 -14.61 -31.91
C SER A 728 2.73 -14.06 -32.79
N ASP A 729 2.96 -13.78 -34.08
CA ASP A 729 1.89 -13.35 -35.00
C ASP A 729 0.87 -14.44 -35.36
N LYS A 730 1.04 -15.68 -34.88
CA LYS A 730 0.14 -16.82 -35.19
C LYS A 730 -0.89 -17.14 -34.11
N ILE A 731 -0.81 -16.54 -32.91
CA ILE A 731 -1.74 -16.83 -31.80
C ILE A 731 -2.56 -15.57 -31.54
N ALA A 732 -3.87 -15.71 -31.39
CA ALA A 732 -4.76 -14.61 -31.00
C ALA A 732 -4.17 -13.88 -29.78
N TRP A 733 -4.01 -12.56 -29.90
CA TRP A 733 -3.40 -11.74 -28.85
C TRP A 733 -4.34 -11.74 -27.65
N THR A 734 -4.02 -12.58 -26.66
CA THR A 734 -4.87 -12.71 -25.48
C THR A 734 -4.63 -11.48 -24.60
N ASN A 735 -5.67 -10.66 -24.51
CA ASN A 735 -5.68 -9.43 -23.71
C ASN A 735 -6.06 -9.76 -22.26
N LEU A 736 -5.22 -9.40 -21.30
CA LEU A 736 -5.54 -9.56 -19.88
C LEU A 736 -6.68 -8.64 -19.45
N MET A 737 -6.73 -7.41 -19.99
CA MET A 737 -7.72 -6.40 -19.64
C MET A 737 -9.18 -6.83 -19.89
N THR A 738 -9.43 -7.68 -20.90
CA THR A 738 -10.76 -8.15 -21.28
C THR A 738 -11.01 -9.62 -20.92
N LEU A 739 -10.02 -10.31 -20.34
CA LEU A 739 -10.06 -11.76 -20.14
C LEU A 739 -11.24 -12.23 -19.26
N ASN A 740 -11.63 -11.42 -18.27
CA ASN A 740 -12.64 -11.78 -17.28
C ASN A 740 -14.02 -11.16 -17.55
N PHE A 741 -14.21 -10.56 -18.74
CA PHE A 741 -15.51 -10.13 -19.25
C PHE A 741 -16.19 -11.28 -19.98
#